data_AF-A0A653C3Y1-F1
#
_entry.id   AF-A0A653C3Y1-F1
#
_cell.length_a   1.000
_cell.length_b   1.000
_cell.length_c   1.000
_cell.angle_alpha   90.00
_cell.angle_beta   90.00
_cell.angle_gamma   90.00
#
_symmetry.space_group_name_H-M   'P 1'
#
loop_
_entity.id
_entity.type
_entity.pdbx_description
1 polymer ?
#
loop_
_entity_poly.entity_id
_entity_poly.type
_entity_poly.pdbx_seq_one_letter_code
_entity_poly.pdbx_strand_id
1 'polypeptide(L)'
;MSINQYHAVTWGFDGFVIVRTADFEDCIGWCAPHHRYVGGVLKAYVDPLETYVVTLGRTGLVVCTRLTNEEPDEGRRADLEDLMDSQRFQLMFKRPTLGFLPDGRFEGKSWIEVEEILRTEREEELCRVERKRIMTEFLSIKKALQQLVTQNLEGPENEKIDLLEFYLDTSTYFQKRNQNKEDCRYMESYLKALIVAQDKVSEHIIKTYWEPMDVKGRLLKGIFVNTMCNLYVLLPPDQEGLKRLAWIEELRKIEKILSAHDQFEPWLPLKKDELEDNMSTQVKLPHDYARLTGDEYLEESGFAQLPVDTQIAILGTVCMLYVDRSPAHYRQGFATTFYQFDLQEKLCEQEIVKLKQRYNAFFNATMELKEKEMDNIREKHARLRHIISEYNYFSKDKIYLDIVDPQWSQHERPWLIMQVLDEEMTITPYISPSEQAILDAKAAEEERIRLAMLADDFRERALMKMMNGVLEVKWEDELKKDVPKPKCMLEKDPAKFTEEDLRAVRDYEEKVAFLKSERERYKNILDSEFTKIATSVRDSIRKFNQKVKETVEYKMLIDSGMNHESLRVNRSRDNEERRIALFAKEVEYTKQIKDTEAIMDKVKETIADLNKEMDECRNNLETLSTKEKILDKAFRRDIQELSPIVQEFAIKLYKKRPKPTYRVAITSAVLRDLAKCIISQERSLALTPECLDFLNAVDVLDEFVGLPPTIDEATWNIICKHRRLRIEYEVKLRAVQMQISDGEATLATLQRRVYFKKEKIAKLNVEIAKLRSDYLTNMHNTQMQIVLRRGLVEVPLTGSMHDFDDAILVPRKEIEEINTKIREAGSKKLQTILQNMAFHRVIMATEWEHQKERMEINDLIEQTNDVKSVKFTREMQQYIKAKAMGRKTEADSFEQEMEAMTANYESTIKDKREKYAKLHKQINFYKEQNVNLDQAIQNINIDVCYLKIHEEHDLASKEKEMVDARMNALLRRSNLIQQIQENHQEILVLQTELELLRLKTYPTFQYKVINTE
;
A
#
# COMPACT_ATOMS: atom_id res chain seq x y z
N MET A 1 -59.47 -9.27 -30.71
CA MET A 1 -59.21 -9.52 -32.14
C MET A 1 -57.70 -9.60 -32.34
N SER A 2 -57.21 -10.64 -32.97
CA SER A 2 -55.80 -10.81 -33.33
C SER A 2 -55.70 -11.05 -34.83
N ILE A 3 -54.79 -10.34 -35.49
CA ILE A 3 -54.53 -10.49 -36.92
C ILE A 3 -53.09 -10.97 -37.05
N ASN A 4 -52.92 -12.10 -37.71
CA ASN A 4 -51.64 -12.63 -38.15
C ASN A 4 -51.55 -12.47 -39.67
N GLN A 5 -50.38 -12.78 -40.25
CA GLN A 5 -50.15 -12.71 -41.69
C GLN A 5 -51.16 -13.54 -42.51
N TYR A 6 -51.74 -14.59 -41.92
CA TYR A 6 -52.63 -15.52 -42.61
C TYR A 6 -54.09 -15.47 -42.12
N HIS A 7 -54.33 -15.11 -40.85
CA HIS A 7 -55.66 -15.20 -40.24
C HIS A 7 -56.02 -13.97 -39.42
N ALA A 8 -57.31 -13.62 -39.46
CA ALA A 8 -57.92 -12.67 -38.55
C ALA A 8 -58.89 -13.40 -37.60
N VAL A 9 -58.54 -13.42 -36.32
CA VAL A 9 -59.32 -14.09 -35.27
C VAL A 9 -60.05 -13.03 -34.45
N THR A 10 -61.37 -13.12 -34.43
CA THR A 10 -62.24 -12.26 -33.61
C THR A 10 -62.85 -13.09 -32.50
N TRP A 11 -62.94 -12.52 -31.30
CA TRP A 11 -63.59 -13.18 -30.16
C TRP A 11 -64.32 -12.16 -29.31
N GLY A 12 -65.41 -12.59 -28.70
CA GLY A 12 -66.29 -11.72 -27.93
C GLY A 12 -66.57 -12.23 -26.51
N PHE A 13 -67.16 -11.32 -25.72
CA PHE A 13 -67.69 -11.63 -24.39
C PHE A 13 -68.87 -12.61 -24.44
N ASP A 14 -69.47 -12.75 -25.62
CA ASP A 14 -70.50 -13.72 -25.92
C ASP A 14 -70.01 -15.17 -25.98
N GLY A 15 -68.70 -15.38 -25.98
CA GLY A 15 -68.11 -16.72 -26.00
C GLY A 15 -67.73 -17.23 -27.38
N PHE A 16 -68.11 -16.50 -28.43
CA PHE A 16 -67.80 -16.88 -29.80
C PHE A 16 -66.39 -16.46 -30.19
N VAL A 17 -65.74 -17.32 -30.96
CA VAL A 17 -64.49 -17.08 -31.66
C VAL A 17 -64.74 -17.38 -33.13
N ILE A 18 -64.45 -16.41 -33.99
CA ILE A 18 -64.60 -16.53 -35.44
C ILE A 18 -63.22 -16.31 -36.06
N VAL A 19 -62.80 -17.27 -36.88
CA VAL A 19 -61.54 -17.29 -37.62
C VAL A 19 -61.86 -16.96 -39.08
N ARG A 20 -61.19 -15.95 -39.60
CA ARG A 20 -61.29 -15.51 -41.00
C ARG A 20 -59.91 -15.49 -41.66
N THR A 21 -59.89 -15.49 -42.98
CA THR A 21 -58.68 -15.12 -43.74
C THR A 21 -58.24 -13.70 -43.39
N ALA A 22 -56.95 -13.38 -43.55
CA ALA A 22 -56.40 -12.08 -43.21
C ALA A 22 -57.12 -10.90 -43.91
N ASP A 23 -57.66 -11.15 -45.12
CA ASP A 23 -58.40 -10.17 -45.92
C ASP A 23 -59.88 -10.01 -45.51
N PHE A 24 -60.34 -10.76 -44.49
CA PHE A 24 -61.72 -10.78 -43.98
C PHE A 24 -62.79 -11.29 -44.96
N GLU A 25 -62.41 -11.75 -46.14
CA GLU A 25 -63.34 -12.20 -47.19
C GLU A 25 -63.99 -13.53 -46.83
N ASP A 26 -63.23 -14.51 -46.33
CA ASP A 26 -63.70 -15.87 -46.07
C ASP A 26 -63.66 -16.24 -44.58
N CYS A 27 -64.70 -16.94 -44.13
CA CYS A 27 -64.84 -17.44 -42.76
C CYS A 27 -64.39 -18.90 -42.68
N ILE A 28 -63.16 -19.12 -42.21
CA ILE A 28 -62.51 -20.44 -42.07
C ILE A 28 -63.25 -21.30 -41.03
N GLY A 29 -63.72 -20.69 -39.95
CA GLY A 29 -64.53 -21.40 -38.97
C GLY A 29 -64.88 -20.57 -37.74
N TRP A 30 -65.84 -21.05 -36.96
CA TRP A 30 -66.20 -20.42 -35.70
C TRP A 30 -66.50 -21.46 -34.63
N CYS A 31 -66.24 -21.12 -33.38
CA CYS A 31 -66.53 -21.96 -32.23
C CYS A 31 -66.99 -21.11 -31.05
N ALA A 32 -67.73 -21.71 -30.12
CA ALA A 32 -68.18 -21.04 -28.88
C ALA A 32 -67.69 -21.80 -27.64
N PRO A 33 -66.37 -21.77 -27.33
CA PRO A 33 -65.78 -22.64 -26.31
C PRO A 33 -66.04 -22.19 -24.88
N HIS A 34 -66.33 -20.91 -24.64
CA HIS A 34 -66.59 -20.37 -23.30
C HIS A 34 -67.99 -19.78 -23.24
N HIS A 35 -68.73 -20.04 -22.17
CA HIS A 35 -70.10 -19.52 -22.04
C HIS A 35 -70.12 -18.03 -21.69
N ARG A 36 -71.06 -17.24 -22.25
CA ARG A 36 -71.20 -15.79 -22.01
C ARG A 36 -71.30 -15.40 -20.53
N TYR A 37 -72.07 -16.14 -19.74
CA TYR A 37 -72.20 -15.89 -18.28
C TYR A 37 -70.90 -16.05 -17.50
N VAL A 38 -69.91 -16.74 -18.07
CA VAL A 38 -68.60 -16.99 -17.45
C VAL A 38 -67.56 -15.95 -17.92
N GLY A 39 -68.02 -14.88 -18.60
CA GLY A 39 -67.18 -13.80 -19.09
C GLY A 39 -66.62 -14.00 -20.50
N GLY A 40 -67.06 -15.07 -21.19
CA GLY A 40 -66.67 -15.39 -22.55
C GLY A 40 -65.17 -15.61 -22.74
N VAL A 41 -64.71 -15.35 -23.95
CA VAL A 41 -63.32 -15.57 -24.35
C VAL A 41 -62.49 -14.34 -23.99
N LEU A 42 -61.42 -14.53 -23.21
CA LEU A 42 -60.44 -13.48 -22.94
C LEU A 42 -59.47 -13.34 -24.11
N LYS A 43 -58.98 -14.46 -24.64
CA LYS A 43 -58.04 -14.49 -25.76
C LYS A 43 -58.23 -15.76 -26.58
N ALA A 44 -58.11 -15.67 -27.90
CA ALA A 44 -58.11 -16.81 -28.79
C ALA A 44 -56.86 -16.79 -29.67
N TYR A 45 -56.37 -17.96 -29.99
CA TYR A 45 -55.25 -18.20 -30.90
C TYR A 45 -55.60 -19.35 -31.83
N VAL A 46 -55.18 -19.26 -33.08
CA VAL A 46 -55.39 -20.30 -34.09
C VAL A 46 -54.03 -20.86 -34.47
N ASP A 47 -53.96 -22.18 -34.51
CA ASP A 47 -52.81 -22.93 -34.96
C ASP A 47 -52.44 -22.54 -36.41
N PRO A 48 -51.14 -22.38 -36.77
CA PRO A 48 -50.74 -22.03 -38.13
C PRO A 48 -51.17 -23.04 -39.22
N LEU A 49 -51.49 -24.28 -38.83
CA LEU A 49 -52.05 -25.32 -39.72
C LEU A 49 -53.58 -25.26 -39.81
N GLU A 50 -54.22 -24.25 -39.21
CA GLU A 50 -55.67 -24.03 -39.21
C GLU A 50 -56.51 -25.14 -38.56
N THR A 51 -55.86 -26.11 -37.92
CA THR A 51 -56.53 -27.30 -37.37
C THR A 51 -57.15 -27.07 -36.00
N TYR A 52 -56.53 -26.25 -35.15
CA TYR A 52 -56.97 -26.03 -33.77
C TYR A 52 -57.09 -24.55 -33.41
N VAL A 53 -58.10 -24.23 -32.62
CA VAL A 53 -58.26 -22.93 -31.95
C VAL A 53 -58.12 -23.12 -30.46
N VAL A 54 -57.11 -22.48 -29.89
CA VAL A 54 -56.89 -22.44 -28.44
C VAL A 54 -57.50 -21.16 -27.90
N THR A 55 -58.39 -21.32 -26.92
CA THR A 55 -59.12 -20.20 -26.32
C THR A 55 -58.93 -20.18 -24.81
N LEU A 56 -58.59 -19.02 -24.29
CA LEU A 56 -58.49 -18.74 -22.87
C LEU A 56 -59.76 -18.01 -22.44
N GLY A 57 -60.54 -18.62 -21.55
CA GLY A 57 -61.69 -18.01 -20.91
C GLY A 57 -61.26 -17.04 -19.81
N ARG A 58 -62.11 -16.08 -19.45
CA ARG A 58 -61.84 -15.17 -18.31
C ARG A 58 -61.71 -15.86 -16.95
N THR A 59 -62.19 -17.10 -16.83
CA THR A 59 -62.00 -17.96 -15.66
C THR A 59 -60.62 -18.61 -15.58
N GLY A 60 -59.76 -18.42 -16.58
CA GLY A 60 -58.46 -19.09 -16.66
C GLY A 60 -58.51 -20.50 -17.26
N LEU A 61 -59.68 -20.97 -17.69
CA LEU A 61 -59.82 -22.23 -18.43
C LEU A 61 -59.28 -22.08 -19.85
N VAL A 62 -58.38 -22.98 -20.24
CA VAL A 62 -57.86 -23.08 -21.61
C VAL A 62 -58.59 -24.22 -22.32
N VAL A 63 -59.25 -23.92 -23.43
CA VAL A 63 -60.00 -24.89 -24.24
C VAL A 63 -59.42 -24.90 -25.64
N CYS A 64 -58.94 -26.07 -26.08
CA CYS A 64 -58.50 -26.32 -27.45
C CYS A 64 -59.65 -26.95 -28.23
N THR A 65 -60.11 -26.28 -29.28
CA THR A 65 -61.22 -26.74 -30.13
C THR A 65 -60.69 -27.02 -31.52
N ARG A 66 -60.92 -28.23 -32.04
CA ARG A 66 -60.55 -28.57 -33.42
C ARG A 66 -61.56 -27.96 -34.39
N LEU A 67 -61.09 -27.24 -35.40
CA LEU A 67 -61.90 -26.83 -36.55
C LEU A 67 -61.90 -28.01 -37.54
N THR A 68 -63.07 -28.51 -37.94
CA THR A 68 -63.18 -29.71 -38.79
C THR A 68 -63.50 -29.37 -40.24
N ASN A 69 -62.62 -29.79 -41.16
CA ASN A 69 -62.85 -30.70 -42.30
C ASN A 69 -61.88 -30.52 -43.48
N GLU A 70 -60.89 -29.63 -43.38
CA GLU A 70 -59.85 -29.49 -44.41
C GLU A 70 -58.55 -30.19 -43.99
N GLU A 71 -57.93 -30.89 -44.95
CA GLU A 71 -56.63 -31.52 -44.73
C GLU A 71 -55.56 -30.41 -44.59
N PRO A 72 -54.67 -30.51 -43.58
CA PRO A 72 -53.67 -29.49 -43.35
C PRO A 72 -52.71 -29.40 -44.55
N ASP A 73 -52.41 -28.18 -44.98
CA ASP A 73 -51.46 -27.88 -46.06
C ASP A 73 -50.07 -28.47 -45.72
N GLU A 74 -49.66 -29.52 -46.47
CA GLU A 74 -48.40 -30.23 -46.25
C GLU A 74 -47.18 -29.31 -46.40
N GLY A 75 -47.26 -28.26 -47.23
CA GLY A 75 -46.17 -27.29 -47.40
C GLY A 75 -45.94 -26.47 -46.13
N ARG A 76 -47.02 -25.99 -45.49
CA ARG A 76 -46.92 -25.25 -44.22
C ARG A 76 -46.44 -26.13 -43.07
N ARG A 77 -46.75 -27.42 -43.12
CA ARG A 77 -46.25 -28.38 -42.13
C ARG A 77 -44.73 -28.53 -42.24
N ALA A 78 -44.20 -28.63 -43.46
CA ALA A 78 -42.76 -28.68 -43.68
C ALA A 78 -42.06 -27.39 -43.20
N ASP A 79 -42.62 -26.22 -43.51
CA ASP A 79 -42.07 -24.93 -43.05
C ASP A 79 -42.03 -24.79 -41.52
N LEU A 80 -43.02 -25.36 -40.81
CA LEU A 80 -43.06 -25.37 -39.34
C LEU A 80 -42.08 -26.38 -38.74
N GLU A 81 -41.89 -27.54 -39.37
CA GLU A 81 -40.88 -28.53 -38.96
C GLU A 81 -39.46 -27.94 -39.10
N ASP A 82 -39.17 -27.24 -40.19
CA ASP A 82 -37.92 -26.50 -40.37
C ASP A 82 -37.73 -25.39 -39.32
N LEU A 83 -38.82 -24.71 -38.92
CA LEU A 83 -38.77 -23.70 -37.87
C LEU A 83 -38.55 -24.30 -36.47
N MET A 84 -39.08 -25.48 -36.19
CA MET A 84 -38.83 -26.22 -34.95
C MET A 84 -37.38 -26.69 -34.84
N ASP A 85 -36.80 -27.12 -35.96
CA ASP A 85 -35.38 -27.51 -36.05
C ASP A 85 -34.45 -26.30 -36.10
N SER A 86 -34.98 -25.09 -36.26
CA SER A 86 -34.19 -23.87 -36.21
C SER A 86 -33.49 -23.70 -34.85
N GLN A 87 -32.22 -23.32 -34.94
CA GLN A 87 -31.36 -23.08 -33.77
C GLN A 87 -31.96 -22.07 -32.78
N ARG A 88 -32.82 -21.16 -33.27
CA ARG A 88 -33.53 -20.15 -32.47
C ARG A 88 -34.59 -20.77 -31.55
N PHE A 89 -35.33 -21.78 -32.03
CA PHE A 89 -36.33 -22.49 -31.24
C PHE A 89 -35.67 -23.42 -30.20
N GLN A 90 -34.60 -24.11 -30.58
CA GLN A 90 -33.79 -24.93 -29.66
C GLN A 90 -33.18 -24.09 -28.52
N LEU A 91 -32.75 -22.85 -28.81
CA LEU A 91 -32.24 -21.91 -27.80
C LEU A 91 -33.33 -21.37 -26.86
N MET A 92 -34.59 -21.31 -27.31
CA MET A 92 -35.71 -20.82 -26.50
C MET A 92 -36.03 -21.78 -25.34
N PHE A 93 -35.97 -23.09 -25.58
CA PHE A 93 -36.20 -24.12 -24.55
C PHE A 93 -34.97 -24.47 -23.69
N LYS A 94 -33.78 -23.99 -24.08
CA LYS A 94 -32.58 -24.04 -23.22
C LYS A 94 -32.59 -22.99 -22.11
N ARG A 95 -33.38 -21.92 -22.24
CA ARG A 95 -33.57 -20.96 -21.15
C ARG A 95 -34.48 -21.59 -20.10
N PRO A 96 -34.06 -21.65 -18.82
CA PRO A 96 -34.93 -22.18 -17.78
C PRO A 96 -36.23 -21.36 -17.78
N THR A 97 -37.34 -22.02 -18.04
CA THR A 97 -38.67 -21.41 -17.89
C THR A 97 -38.86 -21.04 -16.43
N LEU A 98 -39.51 -19.91 -16.17
CA LEU A 98 -39.85 -19.42 -14.83
C LEU A 98 -40.98 -20.29 -14.22
N GLY A 99 -40.72 -21.59 -14.06
CA GLY A 99 -41.64 -22.61 -13.57
C GLY A 99 -40.96 -23.47 -12.51
N PHE A 100 -41.75 -23.88 -11.52
CA PHE A 100 -41.41 -24.62 -10.29
C PHE A 100 -39.95 -25.12 -10.22
N LEU A 101 -39.11 -24.34 -9.54
CA LEU A 101 -37.80 -24.80 -9.06
C LEU A 101 -38.05 -25.56 -7.75
N PRO A 102 -37.78 -26.87 -7.69
CA PRO A 102 -37.90 -27.61 -6.43
C PRO A 102 -36.79 -27.15 -5.48
N ASP A 103 -37.15 -26.46 -4.41
CA ASP A 103 -36.20 -25.98 -3.42
C ASP A 103 -35.93 -27.04 -2.33
N GLY A 104 -34.69 -27.10 -1.83
CA GLY A 104 -34.28 -27.97 -0.72
C GLY A 104 -33.95 -29.40 -1.13
N ARG A 105 -34.64 -30.41 -0.57
CA ARG A 105 -34.32 -31.85 -0.77
C ARG A 105 -34.42 -32.34 -2.22
N PHE A 106 -35.11 -31.57 -3.07
CA PHE A 106 -35.37 -31.91 -4.47
C PHE A 106 -34.61 -31.02 -5.45
N GLU A 107 -33.65 -30.24 -4.96
CA GLU A 107 -32.83 -29.35 -5.77
C GLU A 107 -32.08 -30.13 -6.85
N GLY A 108 -32.22 -29.69 -8.10
CA GLY A 108 -31.63 -30.34 -9.29
C GLY A 108 -32.44 -31.49 -9.89
N LYS A 109 -33.62 -31.83 -9.35
CA LYS A 109 -34.47 -32.90 -9.90
C LYS A 109 -35.59 -32.35 -10.79
N SER A 110 -35.98 -33.12 -11.81
CA SER A 110 -37.13 -32.78 -12.63
C SER A 110 -38.44 -32.97 -11.85
N TRP A 111 -39.51 -32.24 -12.19
CA TRP A 111 -40.81 -32.38 -11.52
C TRP A 111 -41.34 -33.82 -11.53
N ILE A 112 -41.09 -34.56 -12.62
CA ILE A 112 -41.45 -35.98 -12.77
C ILE A 112 -40.67 -36.84 -11.77
N GLU A 113 -39.36 -36.63 -11.63
CA GLU A 113 -38.55 -37.33 -10.63
C GLU A 113 -39.01 -37.02 -9.20
N VAL A 114 -39.39 -35.78 -8.92
CA VAL A 114 -39.94 -35.38 -7.62
C VAL A 114 -41.25 -36.12 -7.35
N GLU A 115 -42.14 -36.21 -8.35
CA GLU A 115 -43.40 -36.93 -8.20
C GLU A 115 -43.20 -38.45 -8.04
N GLU A 116 -42.26 -39.05 -8.76
CA GLU A 116 -41.87 -40.46 -8.59
C GLU A 116 -41.30 -40.74 -7.21
N ILE A 117 -40.43 -39.86 -6.68
CA ILE A 117 -39.89 -40.00 -5.33
C ILE A 117 -41.02 -39.92 -4.31
N LEU A 118 -41.89 -38.91 -4.43
CA LEU A 118 -43.03 -38.74 -3.53
C LEU A 118 -44.03 -39.91 -3.64
N ARG A 119 -44.16 -40.55 -4.80
CA ARG A 119 -44.96 -41.76 -4.99
C ARG A 119 -44.31 -42.95 -4.30
N THR A 120 -43.01 -43.14 -4.50
CA THR A 120 -42.25 -44.24 -3.88
C THR A 120 -42.26 -44.11 -2.36
N GLU A 121 -42.12 -42.90 -1.82
CA GLU A 121 -42.22 -42.65 -0.37
C GLU A 121 -43.61 -42.95 0.18
N ARG A 122 -44.68 -42.59 -0.55
CA ARG A 122 -46.05 -42.96 -0.19
C ARG A 122 -46.27 -44.48 -0.22
N GLU A 123 -45.75 -45.17 -1.24
CA GLU A 123 -45.80 -46.63 -1.33
C GLU A 123 -44.98 -47.29 -0.22
N GLU A 124 -43.79 -46.77 0.10
CA GLU A 124 -42.98 -47.22 1.23
C GLU A 124 -43.68 -47.00 2.57
N GLU A 125 -44.45 -45.93 2.72
CA GLU A 125 -45.24 -45.65 3.92
C GLU A 125 -46.40 -46.61 4.11
N LEU A 126 -47.14 -46.88 3.03
CA LEU A 126 -48.21 -47.87 3.01
C LEU A 126 -47.68 -49.27 3.34
N CYS A 127 -46.56 -49.66 2.71
CA CYS A 127 -45.96 -50.98 2.88
C CYS A 127 -44.99 -51.07 4.07
N ARG A 128 -44.81 -50.00 4.86
CA ARG A 128 -43.80 -49.93 5.93
C ARG A 128 -44.00 -51.01 6.99
N VAL A 129 -45.25 -51.26 7.35
CA VAL A 129 -45.60 -52.22 8.41
C VAL A 129 -45.33 -53.65 7.95
N GLU A 130 -45.76 -54.00 6.73
CA GLU A 130 -45.52 -55.32 6.14
C GLU A 130 -44.03 -55.55 5.87
N ARG A 131 -43.33 -54.57 5.31
CA ARG A 131 -41.88 -54.62 5.09
C ARG A 131 -41.13 -54.82 6.40
N LYS A 132 -41.50 -54.09 7.47
CA LYS A 132 -40.90 -54.30 8.80
C LYS A 132 -41.16 -55.71 9.32
N ARG A 133 -42.37 -56.26 9.17
CA ARG A 133 -42.70 -57.64 9.57
C ARG A 133 -41.84 -58.66 8.83
N ILE A 134 -41.80 -58.56 7.50
CA ILE A 134 -40.98 -59.42 6.64
C ILE A 134 -39.50 -59.29 7.03
N MET A 135 -39.01 -58.09 7.28
CA MET A 135 -37.61 -57.88 7.64
C MET A 135 -37.29 -58.39 9.05
N THR A 136 -38.21 -58.32 10.00
CA THR A 136 -38.03 -58.94 11.32
C THR A 136 -37.99 -60.47 11.23
N GLU A 137 -38.85 -61.07 10.40
CA GLU A 137 -38.82 -62.50 10.12
C GLU A 137 -37.50 -62.88 9.42
N PHE A 138 -37.10 -62.15 8.39
CA PHE A 138 -35.83 -62.38 7.69
C PHE A 138 -34.61 -62.20 8.60
N LEU A 139 -34.63 -61.23 9.52
CA LEU A 139 -33.60 -61.05 10.53
C LEU A 139 -33.57 -62.19 11.55
N SER A 140 -34.72 -62.75 11.94
CA SER A 140 -34.76 -63.95 12.79
C SER A 140 -34.18 -65.17 12.07
N ILE A 141 -34.52 -65.37 10.80
CA ILE A 141 -33.96 -66.44 9.96
C ILE A 141 -32.47 -66.23 9.77
N LYS A 142 -32.02 -64.99 9.51
CA LYS A 142 -30.60 -64.64 9.41
C LYS A 142 -29.85 -64.90 10.72
N LYS A 143 -30.41 -64.54 11.87
CA LYS A 143 -29.78 -64.82 13.17
C LYS A 143 -29.69 -66.32 13.44
N ALA A 144 -30.74 -67.08 13.11
CA ALA A 144 -30.73 -68.53 13.23
C ALA A 144 -29.66 -69.17 12.29
N LEU A 145 -29.60 -68.75 11.03
CA LEU A 145 -28.56 -69.18 10.08
C LEU A 145 -27.16 -68.79 10.55
N GLN A 146 -26.97 -67.57 11.06
CA GLN A 146 -25.69 -67.14 11.62
C GLN A 146 -25.28 -68.03 12.79
N GLN A 147 -26.18 -68.33 13.72
CA GLN A 147 -25.91 -69.24 14.84
C GLN A 147 -25.53 -70.64 14.35
N LEU A 148 -26.23 -71.18 13.36
CA LEU A 148 -25.91 -72.48 12.77
C LEU A 148 -24.54 -72.49 12.08
N VAL A 149 -24.19 -71.41 11.36
CA VAL A 149 -22.86 -71.27 10.73
C VAL A 149 -21.76 -71.12 11.79
N THR A 150 -21.98 -70.33 12.86
CA THR A 150 -21.02 -70.19 13.95
C THR A 150 -20.80 -71.52 14.67
N GLN A 151 -21.87 -72.26 14.96
CA GLN A 151 -21.80 -73.60 15.56
C GLN A 151 -21.05 -74.58 14.66
N ASN A 152 -21.25 -74.51 13.34
CA ASN A 152 -20.53 -75.33 12.37
C ASN A 152 -19.03 -74.97 12.28
N LEU A 153 -18.65 -73.69 12.46
CA LEU A 153 -17.24 -73.27 12.46
C LEU A 153 -16.50 -73.66 13.75
N GLU A 154 -17.17 -73.56 14.89
CA GLU A 154 -16.65 -73.88 16.22
C GLU A 154 -16.68 -75.39 16.55
N GLY A 155 -17.47 -76.18 15.80
CA GLY A 155 -17.57 -77.63 15.98
C GLY A 155 -16.29 -78.41 15.63
N PRO A 156 -16.15 -79.65 16.12
CA PRO A 156 -15.03 -80.54 15.78
C PRO A 156 -15.03 -80.89 14.28
N GLU A 157 -13.85 -81.13 13.68
CA GLU A 157 -13.69 -81.34 12.22
C GLU A 157 -14.58 -82.45 11.63
N ASN A 158 -14.97 -83.45 12.43
CA ASN A 158 -15.82 -84.56 11.99
C ASN A 158 -17.31 -84.19 11.83
N GLU A 159 -17.74 -83.07 12.42
CA GLU A 159 -19.13 -82.57 12.40
C GLU A 159 -19.27 -81.31 11.52
N LYS A 160 -18.17 -80.85 10.90
CA LYS A 160 -18.18 -79.69 10.01
C LYS A 160 -18.81 -80.03 8.67
N ILE A 161 -19.93 -79.39 8.39
CA ILE A 161 -20.58 -79.40 7.07
C ILE A 161 -19.90 -78.34 6.19
N ASP A 162 -19.81 -78.57 4.87
CA ASP A 162 -19.29 -77.57 3.94
C ASP A 162 -20.18 -76.32 3.95
N LEU A 163 -19.56 -75.13 3.97
CA LEU A 163 -20.25 -73.84 3.94
C LEU A 163 -21.10 -73.69 2.68
N LEU A 164 -20.79 -74.42 1.61
CA LEU A 164 -21.60 -74.46 0.39
C LEU A 164 -23.02 -74.99 0.60
N GLU A 165 -23.24 -75.86 1.60
CA GLU A 165 -24.56 -76.44 1.90
C GLU A 165 -25.50 -75.45 2.62
N PHE A 166 -24.95 -74.40 3.25
CA PHE A 166 -25.74 -73.34 3.89
C PHE A 166 -26.23 -72.27 2.90
N TYR A 167 -25.75 -72.26 1.66
CA TYR A 167 -26.20 -71.31 0.64
C TYR A 167 -27.42 -71.83 -0.11
N LEU A 168 -28.51 -71.06 -0.08
CA LEU A 168 -29.75 -71.39 -0.80
C LEU A 168 -29.58 -71.36 -2.32
N ASP A 169 -28.66 -70.53 -2.82
CA ASP A 169 -28.38 -70.36 -4.25
C ASP A 169 -26.87 -70.31 -4.49
N THR A 170 -26.32 -71.46 -4.87
CA THR A 170 -24.90 -71.63 -5.18
C THR A 170 -24.51 -70.90 -6.45
N SER A 171 -25.42 -70.72 -7.41
CA SER A 171 -25.15 -70.04 -8.68
C SER A 171 -24.88 -68.55 -8.47
N THR A 172 -25.71 -67.86 -7.69
CA THR A 172 -25.48 -66.45 -7.36
C THR A 172 -24.33 -66.27 -6.39
N TYR A 173 -24.05 -67.24 -5.51
CA TYR A 173 -22.82 -67.23 -4.70
C TYR A 173 -21.57 -67.26 -5.58
N PHE A 174 -21.47 -68.19 -6.54
CA PHE A 174 -20.32 -68.26 -7.44
C PHE A 174 -20.20 -67.03 -8.34
N GLN A 175 -21.32 -66.50 -8.83
CA GLN A 175 -21.34 -65.23 -9.57
C GLN A 175 -20.82 -64.07 -8.71
N LYS A 176 -21.34 -63.88 -7.49
CA LYS A 176 -20.87 -62.83 -6.57
C LYS A 176 -19.43 -63.03 -6.14
N ARG A 177 -18.98 -64.28 -5.95
CA ARG A 177 -17.58 -64.59 -5.63
C ARG A 177 -16.66 -64.22 -6.78
N ASN A 178 -17.06 -64.48 -8.02
CA ASN A 178 -16.30 -64.10 -9.21
C ASN A 178 -16.30 -62.59 -9.40
N GLN A 179 -17.45 -61.92 -9.25
CA GLN A 179 -17.56 -60.46 -9.24
C GLN A 179 -16.67 -59.84 -8.16
N ASN A 180 -16.72 -60.31 -6.91
CA ASN A 180 -15.85 -59.83 -5.84
C ASN A 180 -14.37 -60.04 -6.16
N LYS A 181 -13.99 -61.15 -6.82
CA LYS A 181 -12.60 -61.36 -7.26
C LYS A 181 -12.20 -60.37 -8.36
N GLU A 182 -13.10 -60.09 -9.30
CA GLU A 182 -12.89 -59.09 -10.35
C GLU A 182 -12.80 -57.68 -9.75
N ASP A 183 -13.69 -57.34 -8.82
CA ASP A 183 -13.69 -56.07 -8.08
C ASP A 183 -12.43 -55.93 -7.24
N CYS A 184 -12.00 -56.96 -6.51
CA CYS A 184 -10.75 -56.93 -5.75
C CYS A 184 -9.54 -56.72 -6.68
N ARG A 185 -9.49 -57.41 -7.83
CA ARG A 185 -8.42 -57.23 -8.83
C ARG A 185 -8.44 -55.83 -9.42
N TYR A 186 -9.63 -55.34 -9.75
CA TYR A 186 -9.83 -53.99 -10.27
C TYR A 186 -9.38 -52.96 -9.25
N MET A 187 -9.84 -53.05 -7.99
CA MET A 187 -9.45 -52.15 -6.90
C MET A 187 -7.95 -52.21 -6.61
N GLU A 188 -7.34 -53.40 -6.62
CA GLU A 188 -5.89 -53.54 -6.49
C GLU A 188 -5.15 -52.82 -7.63
N SER A 189 -5.59 -53.02 -8.87
CA SER A 189 -4.99 -52.34 -10.04
C SER A 189 -5.19 -50.83 -9.98
N TYR A 190 -6.37 -50.37 -9.55
CA TYR A 190 -6.72 -48.97 -9.40
C TYR A 190 -5.89 -48.32 -8.29
N LEU A 191 -5.79 -48.94 -7.11
CA LEU A 191 -5.00 -48.43 -6.00
C LEU A 191 -3.50 -48.41 -6.34
N LYS A 192 -2.98 -49.43 -7.02
CA LYS A 192 -1.60 -49.42 -7.53
C LYS A 192 -1.37 -48.26 -8.50
N ALA A 193 -2.30 -48.03 -9.44
CA ALA A 193 -2.22 -46.91 -10.35
C ALA A 193 -2.31 -45.55 -9.62
N LEU A 194 -3.15 -45.46 -8.60
CA LEU A 194 -3.32 -44.27 -7.75
C LEU A 194 -2.04 -43.99 -6.96
N ILE A 195 -1.43 -44.99 -6.33
CA ILE A 195 -0.14 -44.86 -5.62
C ILE A 195 0.92 -44.32 -6.57
N VAL A 196 1.08 -44.93 -7.75
CA VAL A 196 2.05 -44.47 -8.77
C VAL A 196 1.77 -43.03 -9.23
N ALA A 197 0.49 -42.65 -9.37
CA ALA A 197 0.13 -41.27 -9.73
C ALA A 197 0.44 -40.28 -8.59
N GLN A 198 0.14 -40.65 -7.35
CA GLN A 198 0.41 -39.86 -6.15
C GLN A 198 1.92 -39.70 -5.93
N ASP A 199 2.71 -40.75 -6.13
CA ASP A 199 4.16 -40.74 -6.00
C ASP A 199 4.79 -39.76 -7.00
N LYS A 200 4.33 -39.73 -8.25
CA LYS A 200 4.78 -38.75 -9.25
C LYS A 200 4.51 -37.31 -8.82
N VAL A 201 3.34 -37.05 -8.23
CA VAL A 201 2.99 -35.71 -7.72
C VAL A 201 3.88 -35.36 -6.52
N SER A 202 4.06 -36.29 -5.59
CA SER A 202 4.92 -36.12 -4.42
C SER A 202 6.38 -35.85 -4.82
N GLU A 203 6.95 -36.64 -5.72
CA GLU A 203 8.29 -36.44 -6.28
C GLU A 203 8.42 -35.06 -6.96
N HIS A 204 7.42 -34.66 -7.73
CA HIS A 204 7.42 -33.34 -8.36
C HIS A 204 7.41 -32.20 -7.33
N ILE A 205 6.60 -32.31 -6.27
CA ILE A 205 6.56 -31.32 -5.18
C ILE A 205 7.89 -31.26 -4.45
N ILE A 206 8.49 -32.41 -4.15
CA ILE A 206 9.77 -32.52 -3.44
C ILE A 206 10.88 -31.86 -4.27
N LYS A 207 10.98 -32.21 -5.55
CA LYS A 207 12.00 -31.68 -6.45
C LYS A 207 11.85 -30.18 -6.73
N THR A 208 10.62 -29.69 -6.81
CA THR A 208 10.35 -28.29 -7.16
C THR A 208 10.44 -27.35 -5.96
N TYR A 209 10.01 -27.79 -4.78
CA TYR A 209 9.86 -26.91 -3.62
C TYR A 209 10.73 -27.29 -2.42
N TRP A 210 11.05 -28.58 -2.21
CA TRP A 210 11.76 -29.03 -1.02
C TRP A 210 13.29 -29.11 -1.20
N GLU A 211 13.75 -29.66 -2.32
CA GLU A 211 15.17 -29.79 -2.65
C GLU A 211 15.89 -28.46 -2.89
N PRO A 212 15.27 -27.44 -3.55
CA PRO A 212 15.94 -26.17 -3.80
C PRO A 212 16.12 -25.29 -2.55
N MET A 213 15.51 -25.64 -1.42
CA MET A 213 15.66 -24.86 -0.18
C MET A 213 16.97 -25.19 0.53
N ASP A 214 17.77 -24.16 0.83
CA ASP A 214 19.00 -24.31 1.62
C ASP A 214 18.67 -24.50 3.11
N VAL A 215 17.81 -23.63 3.65
CA VAL A 215 17.30 -23.75 5.02
C VAL A 215 15.83 -24.17 5.01
N LYS A 216 15.60 -25.44 5.30
CA LYS A 216 14.26 -26.05 5.38
C LYS A 216 13.49 -25.55 6.59
N GLY A 217 12.20 -25.24 6.40
CA GLY A 217 11.34 -24.74 7.49
C GLY A 217 11.20 -25.74 8.63
N ARG A 218 11.42 -25.28 9.86
CA ARG A 218 11.28 -26.07 11.10
C ARG A 218 10.47 -25.30 12.14
N LEU A 219 9.68 -26.02 12.92
CA LEU A 219 8.97 -25.54 14.09
C LEU A 219 9.73 -25.95 15.36
N LEU A 220 9.78 -25.09 16.37
CA LEU A 220 10.20 -25.42 17.73
C LEU A 220 8.98 -25.32 18.64
N LYS A 221 8.61 -26.42 19.29
CA LYS A 221 7.52 -26.48 20.27
C LYS A 221 8.06 -26.67 21.69
N GLY A 222 7.45 -25.97 22.65
CA GLY A 222 7.69 -26.20 24.07
C GLY A 222 7.33 -27.64 24.51
N ILE A 223 8.00 -28.14 25.54
CA ILE A 223 7.73 -29.47 26.08
C ILE A 223 6.42 -29.40 26.88
N PHE A 224 5.42 -30.20 26.48
CA PHE A 224 4.05 -30.22 27.01
C PHE A 224 3.30 -28.88 26.98
N VAL A 225 3.76 -27.89 26.20
CA VAL A 225 3.15 -26.56 26.09
C VAL A 225 2.97 -26.18 24.63
N ASN A 226 1.95 -25.39 24.31
CA ASN A 226 1.65 -24.92 22.95
C ASN A 226 2.42 -23.66 22.52
N THR A 227 3.50 -23.30 23.21
CA THR A 227 4.41 -22.24 22.74
C THR A 227 5.18 -22.76 21.53
N MET A 228 5.06 -22.06 20.41
CA MET A 228 5.66 -22.46 19.14
C MET A 228 6.49 -21.32 18.57
N CYS A 229 7.59 -21.67 17.90
CA CYS A 229 8.48 -20.73 17.25
C CYS A 229 8.90 -21.26 15.88
N ASN A 230 8.92 -20.41 14.85
CA ASN A 230 9.25 -20.80 13.49
C ASN A 230 10.67 -20.37 13.11
N LEU A 231 11.39 -21.23 12.39
CA LEU A 231 12.63 -20.89 11.67
C LEU A 231 12.33 -20.03 10.43
N TYR A 232 13.26 -19.16 10.01
CA TYR A 232 13.14 -18.50 8.70
C TYR A 232 13.66 -19.41 7.60
N VAL A 233 12.81 -19.66 6.60
CA VAL A 233 13.18 -20.39 5.37
C VAL A 233 14.05 -19.50 4.50
N LEU A 234 15.16 -20.05 3.98
CA LEU A 234 16.09 -19.35 3.10
C LEU A 234 16.35 -20.19 1.85
N LEU A 235 16.39 -19.51 0.71
CA LEU A 235 16.88 -20.05 -0.55
C LEU A 235 18.42 -19.97 -0.56
N PRO A 236 19.08 -20.83 -1.36
CA PRO A 236 20.52 -20.73 -1.58
C PRO A 236 20.87 -19.35 -2.14
N PRO A 237 22.05 -18.81 -1.77
CA PRO A 237 22.45 -17.49 -2.22
C PRO A 237 22.63 -17.47 -3.74
N ASP A 238 22.00 -16.51 -4.39
CA ASP A 238 22.17 -16.28 -5.81
C ASP A 238 23.58 -15.74 -6.11
N GLN A 239 24.31 -16.43 -6.98
CA GLN A 239 25.69 -16.06 -7.34
C GLN A 239 25.74 -14.74 -8.11
N GLU A 240 24.72 -14.44 -8.92
CA GLU A 240 24.64 -13.16 -9.64
C GLU A 240 24.34 -12.01 -8.69
N GLY A 241 23.37 -12.21 -7.78
CA GLY A 241 23.08 -11.29 -6.69
C GLY A 241 24.32 -10.97 -5.83
N LEU A 242 25.11 -11.97 -5.43
CA LEU A 242 26.34 -11.75 -4.67
C LEU A 242 27.39 -10.94 -5.43
N LYS A 243 27.59 -11.22 -6.74
CA LYS A 243 28.51 -10.42 -7.58
C LYS A 243 28.04 -8.98 -7.68
N ARG A 244 26.73 -8.77 -7.85
CA ARG A 244 26.13 -7.44 -7.86
C ARG A 244 26.39 -6.73 -6.53
N LEU A 245 26.12 -7.36 -5.39
CA LEU A 245 26.37 -6.77 -4.06
C LEU A 245 27.84 -6.37 -3.87
N ALA A 246 28.79 -7.24 -4.23
CA ALA A 246 30.21 -6.90 -4.16
C ALA A 246 30.55 -5.67 -5.02
N TRP A 247 29.99 -5.58 -6.23
CA TRP A 247 30.15 -4.41 -7.09
C TRP A 247 29.53 -3.14 -6.49
N ILE A 248 28.37 -3.24 -5.85
CA ILE A 248 27.72 -2.11 -5.15
C ILE A 248 28.62 -1.60 -4.01
N GLU A 249 29.20 -2.51 -3.22
CA GLU A 249 30.09 -2.14 -2.12
C GLU A 249 31.34 -1.42 -2.61
N GLU A 250 31.98 -1.91 -3.68
CA GLU A 250 33.14 -1.24 -4.29
C GLU A 250 32.78 0.12 -4.88
N LEU A 251 31.65 0.23 -5.58
CA LEU A 251 31.16 1.50 -6.11
C LEU A 251 30.94 2.52 -4.98
N ARG A 252 30.36 2.09 -3.85
CA ARG A 252 30.13 2.96 -2.69
C ARG A 252 31.41 3.36 -1.98
N LYS A 253 32.41 2.48 -1.92
CA LYS A 253 33.75 2.84 -1.41
C LYS A 253 34.36 3.94 -2.27
N ILE A 254 34.30 3.81 -3.59
CA ILE A 254 34.80 4.84 -4.52
C ILE A 254 34.03 6.15 -4.35
N GLU A 255 32.70 6.13 -4.31
CA GLU A 255 31.87 7.32 -4.10
C GLU A 255 32.25 8.05 -2.80
N LYS A 256 32.45 7.32 -1.70
CA LYS A 256 32.87 7.91 -0.43
C LYS A 256 34.28 8.50 -0.46
N ILE A 257 35.23 7.83 -1.09
CA ILE A 257 36.61 8.33 -1.23
C ILE A 257 36.62 9.62 -2.05
N LEU A 258 35.86 9.67 -3.16
CA LEU A 258 35.73 10.86 -3.99
C LEU A 258 35.03 12.01 -3.26
N SER A 259 34.02 11.71 -2.43
CA SER A 259 33.26 12.68 -1.64
C SER A 259 34.00 13.20 -0.41
N ALA A 260 34.89 12.41 0.20
CA ALA A 260 35.57 12.76 1.45
C ALA A 260 36.40 14.06 1.39
N HIS A 261 36.80 14.48 0.19
CA HIS A 261 37.60 15.69 -0.04
C HIS A 261 36.83 16.82 -0.74
N ASP A 262 35.56 16.62 -1.09
CA ASP A 262 34.74 17.59 -1.81
C ASP A 262 33.56 18.04 -0.94
N GLN A 263 33.36 19.35 -0.81
CA GLN A 263 32.19 19.91 -0.12
C GLN A 263 30.94 19.91 -1.01
N PHE A 264 31.13 19.65 -2.31
CA PHE A 264 30.07 19.62 -3.29
C PHE A 264 29.76 18.18 -3.68
N GLU A 265 28.61 17.68 -3.23
CA GLU A 265 28.04 16.40 -3.65
C GLU A 265 26.96 16.66 -4.72
N PRO A 266 27.25 16.47 -6.03
CA PRO A 266 26.35 16.86 -7.13
C PRO A 266 24.98 16.13 -7.13
N TRP A 267 24.86 15.05 -6.36
CA TRP A 267 23.63 14.25 -6.24
C TRP A 267 22.72 14.72 -5.11
N LEU A 268 23.18 15.60 -4.21
CA LEU A 268 22.33 16.20 -3.18
C LEU A 268 21.63 17.44 -3.75
N PRO A 269 20.28 17.49 -3.75
CA PRO A 269 19.55 18.69 -4.10
C PRO A 269 19.76 19.74 -3.00
N LEU A 270 20.71 20.64 -3.22
CA LEU A 270 20.97 21.79 -2.35
C LEU A 270 20.01 22.92 -2.67
N LYS A 271 19.55 23.63 -1.64
CA LYS A 271 18.90 24.92 -1.87
C LYS A 271 19.91 25.91 -2.44
N LYS A 272 19.41 26.94 -3.13
CA LYS A 272 20.26 27.97 -3.72
C LYS A 272 21.17 28.62 -2.66
N ASP A 273 20.62 28.95 -1.50
CA ASP A 273 21.35 29.57 -0.38
C ASP A 273 22.45 28.65 0.15
N GLU A 274 22.14 27.35 0.33
CA GLU A 274 23.10 26.33 0.78
C GLU A 274 24.22 26.08 -0.23
N LEU A 275 23.91 26.18 -1.54
CA LEU A 275 24.90 26.07 -2.60
C LEU A 275 25.85 27.28 -2.63
N GLU A 276 25.32 28.49 -2.44
CA GLU A 276 26.11 29.71 -2.35
C GLU A 276 27.05 29.68 -1.14
N ASP A 277 26.59 29.18 0.00
CA ASP A 277 27.40 28.97 1.21
C ASP A 277 28.52 27.95 0.96
N ASN A 278 28.20 26.81 0.34
CA ASN A 278 29.20 25.78 0.00
C ASN A 278 30.24 26.29 -1.01
N MET A 279 29.84 27.11 -1.98
CA MET A 279 30.73 27.74 -2.95
C MET A 279 31.64 28.82 -2.34
N SER A 280 31.20 29.45 -1.24
CA SER A 280 31.97 30.48 -0.53
C SER A 280 33.08 29.91 0.37
N THR A 281 32.99 28.62 0.71
CA THR A 281 33.89 27.95 1.64
C THR A 281 35.15 27.45 0.93
N GLN A 282 36.35 27.77 1.44
CA GLN A 282 37.61 27.32 0.82
C GLN A 282 37.80 25.80 0.93
N VAL A 283 38.14 25.17 -0.20
CA VAL A 283 38.51 23.75 -0.27
C VAL A 283 39.79 23.53 0.54
N LYS A 284 39.72 22.66 1.56
CA LYS A 284 40.91 22.22 2.31
C LYS A 284 41.59 21.09 1.54
N LEU A 285 42.77 21.35 1.00
CA LEU A 285 43.62 20.32 0.40
C LEU A 285 44.10 19.35 1.48
N PRO A 286 43.94 18.02 1.33
CA PRO A 286 44.50 17.04 2.25
C PRO A 286 46.02 17.11 2.24
N HIS A 287 46.65 17.07 3.42
CA HIS A 287 48.09 17.30 3.57
C HIS A 287 48.95 16.14 3.05
N ASP A 288 48.43 14.91 2.90
CA ASP A 288 49.21 13.76 2.43
C ASP A 288 48.34 12.71 1.70
N TYR A 289 48.50 12.60 0.38
CA TYR A 289 47.88 11.55 -0.44
C TYR A 289 48.60 10.18 -0.29
N ALA A 290 49.83 10.15 0.23
CA ALA A 290 50.63 8.92 0.34
C ALA A 290 50.12 7.92 1.40
N ARG A 291 49.19 8.34 2.28
CA ARG A 291 48.54 7.49 3.31
C ARG A 291 47.13 7.01 2.92
N LEU A 292 46.82 6.99 1.62
CA LEU A 292 45.53 6.48 1.08
C LEU A 292 45.39 4.96 1.15
N THR A 293 45.68 4.35 2.29
CA THR A 293 45.12 3.03 2.62
C THR A 293 43.72 3.26 3.18
N GLY A 294 42.71 2.78 2.46
CA GLY A 294 41.29 3.10 2.65
C GLY A 294 40.65 2.74 4.00
N ASP A 295 41.42 2.26 4.99
CA ASP A 295 40.93 1.90 6.31
C ASP A 295 40.97 3.06 7.32
N GLU A 296 41.95 3.98 7.26
CA GLU A 296 42.11 5.02 8.30
C GLU A 296 41.06 6.16 8.21
N TYR A 297 40.42 6.38 7.05
CA TYR A 297 39.45 7.47 6.86
C TYR A 297 37.97 7.06 6.97
N LEU A 298 37.67 5.76 7.08
CA LEU A 298 36.30 5.31 7.39
C LEU A 298 35.91 5.68 8.84
N GLU A 299 36.88 5.88 9.72
CA GLU A 299 36.69 6.17 11.15
C GLU A 299 36.50 7.68 11.47
N GLU A 300 36.91 8.60 10.60
CA GLU A 300 36.85 10.05 10.85
C GLU A 300 35.49 10.72 10.51
N SER A 301 34.41 9.94 10.43
CA SER A 301 33.07 10.53 10.37
C SER A 301 32.51 10.65 11.79
N GLY A 302 32.23 11.87 12.26
CA GLY A 302 31.69 12.14 13.61
C GLY A 302 30.40 11.38 13.98
N PHE A 303 29.81 10.66 13.02
CA PHE A 303 28.73 9.69 13.22
C PHE A 303 29.15 8.48 14.07
N ALA A 304 30.36 7.94 13.91
CA ALA A 304 30.84 6.80 14.70
C ALA A 304 31.01 7.13 16.19
N GLN A 305 31.24 8.41 16.52
CA GLN A 305 31.38 8.93 17.88
C GLN A 305 30.02 9.15 18.58
N LEU A 306 28.90 9.04 17.87
CA LEU A 306 27.56 9.21 18.45
C LEU A 306 27.17 7.99 19.31
N PRO A 307 26.35 8.17 20.36
CA PRO A 307 25.77 7.05 21.09
C PRO A 307 24.99 6.11 20.16
N VAL A 308 25.07 4.80 20.41
CA VAL A 308 24.42 3.76 19.59
C VAL A 308 22.91 4.01 19.43
N ASP A 309 22.23 4.47 20.49
CA ASP A 309 20.81 4.83 20.44
C ASP A 309 20.53 5.95 19.43
N THR A 310 21.42 6.95 19.36
CA THR A 310 21.31 8.07 18.40
C THR A 310 21.60 7.61 16.98
N GLN A 311 22.56 6.70 16.80
CA GLN A 311 22.85 6.10 15.49
C GLN A 311 21.64 5.33 14.96
N ILE A 312 21.01 4.50 15.80
CA ILE A 312 19.78 3.74 15.49
C ILE A 312 18.64 4.68 15.11
N ALA A 313 18.44 5.76 15.89
CA ALA A 313 17.40 6.73 15.64
C ALA A 313 17.55 7.39 14.26
N ILE A 314 18.77 7.83 13.91
CA ILE A 314 19.05 8.52 12.63
C ILE A 314 19.03 7.55 11.44
N LEU A 315 19.57 6.35 11.60
CA LEU A 315 19.54 5.32 10.56
C LEU A 315 18.15 4.74 10.36
N GLY A 316 17.26 4.92 11.34
CA GLY A 316 15.87 4.46 11.32
C GLY A 316 15.75 2.95 11.34
N THR A 317 16.78 2.24 11.82
CA THR A 317 16.80 0.78 11.85
C THR A 317 17.49 0.27 13.10
N VAL A 318 17.01 -0.86 13.58
CA VAL A 318 17.57 -1.57 14.75
C VAL A 318 18.57 -2.64 14.28
N CYS A 319 18.78 -2.80 12.97
CA CYS A 319 19.64 -3.85 12.39
C CYS A 319 21.05 -3.88 13.02
N MET A 320 21.63 -2.71 13.31
CA MET A 320 22.95 -2.59 13.94
C MET A 320 23.07 -3.24 15.33
N LEU A 321 21.96 -3.47 16.05
CA LEU A 321 22.02 -4.19 17.33
C LEU A 321 22.24 -5.70 17.17
N TYR A 322 21.92 -6.26 16.00
CA TYR A 322 21.90 -7.69 15.78
C TYR A 322 22.93 -8.16 14.76
N VAL A 323 23.25 -7.32 13.77
CA VAL A 323 24.09 -7.64 12.62
C VAL A 323 24.95 -6.43 12.24
N ASP A 324 26.18 -6.71 11.79
CA ASP A 324 27.07 -5.71 11.20
C ASP A 324 26.52 -5.23 9.84
N ARG A 325 26.00 -4.00 9.87
CA ARG A 325 25.44 -3.33 8.71
C ARG A 325 26.54 -2.91 7.74
N SER A 326 26.35 -3.17 6.44
CA SER A 326 27.33 -2.75 5.43
C SER A 326 27.52 -1.23 5.44
N PRO A 327 28.77 -0.73 5.45
CA PRO A 327 29.05 0.71 5.38
C PRO A 327 28.60 1.31 4.05
N ALA A 328 28.33 0.49 3.02
CA ALA A 328 27.90 0.94 1.70
C ALA A 328 26.52 1.61 1.69
N HIS A 329 25.73 1.51 2.76
CA HIS A 329 24.40 2.12 2.81
C HIS A 329 24.37 3.64 2.60
N TYR A 330 23.32 4.10 1.92
CA TYR A 330 22.97 5.53 1.89
C TYR A 330 22.29 5.93 3.21
N ARG A 331 22.57 7.14 3.67
CA ARG A 331 21.79 7.78 4.74
C ARG A 331 20.40 8.13 4.20
N GLN A 332 19.38 8.13 5.06
CA GLN A 332 17.98 8.18 4.63
C GLN A 332 17.60 9.38 3.73
N GLY A 333 18.18 10.56 3.96
CA GLY A 333 17.94 11.75 3.14
C GLY A 333 18.92 11.93 1.96
N PHE A 334 19.87 11.01 1.76
CA PHE A 334 20.95 11.16 0.79
C PHE A 334 20.75 10.34 -0.49
N ALA A 335 19.83 9.38 -0.48
CA ALA A 335 19.43 8.66 -1.69
C ALA A 335 18.42 9.49 -2.47
N THR A 336 18.81 9.95 -3.66
CA THR A 336 18.03 10.90 -4.46
C THR A 336 17.78 10.38 -5.86
N THR A 337 18.62 9.51 -6.43
CA THR A 337 18.41 8.99 -7.79
C THR A 337 17.74 7.61 -7.77
N PHE A 338 17.03 7.25 -8.85
CA PHE A 338 16.46 5.90 -9.03
C PHE A 338 17.53 4.82 -8.85
N TYR A 339 18.71 5.08 -9.39
CA TYR A 339 19.83 4.17 -9.28
C TYR A 339 20.28 4.00 -7.82
N GLN A 340 20.41 5.09 -7.04
CA GLN A 340 20.75 5.01 -5.62
C GLN A 340 19.69 4.27 -4.79
N PHE A 341 18.41 4.41 -5.13
CA PHE A 341 17.34 3.67 -4.48
C PHE A 341 17.39 2.17 -4.79
N ASP A 342 17.66 1.77 -6.04
CA ASP A 342 17.88 0.36 -6.41
C ASP A 342 19.10 -0.23 -5.68
N LEU A 343 20.22 0.51 -5.62
CA LEU A 343 21.40 0.10 -4.84
C LEU A 343 21.06 -0.09 -3.36
N GLN A 344 20.33 0.87 -2.79
CA GLN A 344 19.92 0.87 -1.39
C GLN A 344 18.94 -0.28 -1.09
N GLU A 345 18.05 -0.61 -2.03
CA GLU A 345 17.14 -1.76 -1.96
C GLU A 345 17.93 -3.07 -1.86
N LYS A 346 18.90 -3.29 -2.76
CA LYS A 346 19.72 -4.51 -2.75
C LYS A 346 20.50 -4.68 -1.45
N LEU A 347 21.06 -3.59 -0.91
CA LEU A 347 21.71 -3.62 0.39
C LEU A 347 20.72 -3.96 1.53
N CYS A 348 19.52 -3.36 1.53
CA CYS A 348 18.49 -3.68 2.54
C CYS A 348 18.05 -5.15 2.47
N GLU A 349 17.88 -5.73 1.28
CA GLU A 349 17.56 -7.15 1.10
C GLU A 349 18.63 -8.05 1.70
N GLN A 350 19.92 -7.71 1.51
CA GLN A 350 21.03 -8.45 2.09
C GLN A 350 21.02 -8.37 3.63
N GLU A 351 20.77 -7.19 4.21
CA GLU A 351 20.67 -7.04 5.67
C GLU A 351 19.50 -7.85 6.26
N ILE A 352 18.37 -7.93 5.56
CA ILE A 352 17.25 -8.82 5.94
C ILE A 352 17.68 -10.30 5.94
N VAL A 353 18.45 -10.74 4.95
CA VAL A 353 18.97 -12.12 4.90
C VAL A 353 19.93 -12.37 6.07
N LYS A 354 20.84 -11.44 6.38
CA LYS A 354 21.74 -11.58 7.54
C LYS A 354 20.98 -11.64 8.87
N LEU A 355 19.94 -10.82 9.05
CA LEU A 355 19.06 -10.85 10.22
C LEU A 355 18.38 -12.22 10.39
N LYS A 356 17.85 -12.79 9.29
CA LYS A 356 17.27 -14.13 9.27
C LYS A 356 18.31 -15.20 9.65
N GLN A 357 19.52 -15.13 9.10
CA GLN A 357 20.60 -16.06 9.42
C GLN A 357 21.01 -15.99 10.90
N ARG A 358 21.11 -14.78 11.47
CA ARG A 358 21.43 -14.57 12.89
C ARG A 358 20.39 -15.21 13.80
N TYR A 359 19.11 -15.02 13.50
CA TYR A 359 18.03 -15.69 14.22
C TYR A 359 18.07 -17.21 14.04
N ASN A 360 18.27 -17.69 12.81
CA ASN A 360 18.32 -19.12 12.51
C ASN A 360 19.43 -19.83 13.30
N ALA A 361 20.58 -19.19 13.49
CA ALA A 361 21.64 -19.72 14.35
C ALA A 361 21.19 -19.85 15.82
N PHE A 362 20.51 -18.82 16.36
CA PHE A 362 19.96 -18.86 17.72
C PHE A 362 18.87 -19.94 17.88
N PHE A 363 18.00 -20.07 16.88
CA PHE A 363 16.97 -21.11 16.83
C PHE A 363 17.58 -22.52 16.84
N ASN A 364 18.59 -22.77 16.01
CA ASN A 364 19.26 -24.07 15.93
C ASN A 364 19.93 -24.44 17.25
N ALA A 365 20.60 -23.49 17.92
CA ALA A 365 21.14 -23.71 19.26
C ALA A 365 20.06 -24.08 20.29
N THR A 366 18.85 -23.51 20.16
CA THR A 366 17.72 -23.82 21.04
C THR A 366 17.12 -25.20 20.73
N MET A 367 17.12 -25.61 19.46
CA MET A 367 16.73 -26.97 19.04
C MET A 367 17.71 -28.04 19.55
N GLU A 368 19.01 -27.80 19.48
CA GLU A 368 20.02 -28.70 20.07
C GLU A 368 19.86 -28.82 21.60
N LEU A 369 19.52 -27.71 22.26
CA LEU A 369 19.22 -27.72 23.69
C LEU A 369 17.96 -28.55 23.97
N LYS A 370 16.93 -28.45 23.12
CA LYS A 370 15.73 -29.29 23.23
C LYS A 370 16.08 -30.77 23.16
N GLU A 371 16.89 -31.17 22.19
CA GLU A 371 17.29 -32.57 22.02
C GLU A 371 17.95 -33.13 23.28
N LYS A 372 18.91 -32.40 23.86
CA LYS A 372 19.56 -32.78 25.13
C LYS A 372 18.59 -32.86 26.31
N GLU A 373 17.66 -31.91 26.44
CA GLU A 373 16.67 -31.94 27.52
C GLU A 373 15.65 -33.07 27.34
N MET A 374 15.27 -33.41 26.10
CA MET A 374 14.38 -34.54 25.80
C MET A 374 15.01 -35.87 26.21
N ASP A 375 16.29 -36.08 25.89
CA ASP A 375 17.03 -37.28 26.28
C ASP A 375 17.17 -37.39 27.81
N ASN A 376 17.52 -36.28 28.47
CA ASN A 376 17.61 -36.20 29.94
C ASN A 376 16.27 -36.49 30.63
N ILE A 377 15.16 -35.97 30.08
CA ILE A 377 13.82 -36.26 30.59
C ILE A 377 13.50 -37.74 30.41
N ARG A 378 13.85 -38.34 29.26
CA ARG A 378 13.60 -39.76 28.98
C ARG A 378 14.36 -40.67 29.95
N GLU A 379 15.62 -40.36 30.24
CA GLU A 379 16.43 -41.07 31.24
C GLU A 379 15.82 -40.96 32.65
N LYS A 380 15.41 -39.75 33.06
CA LYS A 380 14.76 -39.52 34.36
C LYS A 380 13.40 -40.22 34.45
N HIS A 381 12.60 -40.21 33.39
CA HIS A 381 11.33 -40.92 33.30
C HIS A 381 11.52 -42.45 33.35
N ALA A 382 12.57 -42.99 32.75
CA ALA A 382 12.92 -44.40 32.86
C ALA A 382 13.26 -44.78 34.32
N ARG A 383 14.03 -43.93 35.02
CA ARG A 383 14.30 -44.10 36.47
C ARG A 383 13.04 -43.99 37.31
N LEU A 384 12.13 -43.07 37.01
CA LEU A 384 10.83 -42.94 37.71
C LEU A 384 9.96 -44.18 37.50
N ARG A 385 9.88 -44.72 36.28
CA ARG A 385 9.18 -45.99 35.99
C ARG A 385 9.78 -47.15 36.78
N HIS A 386 11.12 -47.21 36.88
CA HIS A 386 11.80 -48.21 37.70
C HIS A 386 11.47 -48.05 39.19
N ILE A 387 11.49 -46.83 39.74
CA ILE A 387 11.08 -46.55 41.13
C ILE A 387 9.64 -46.99 41.39
N ILE A 388 8.70 -46.72 40.47
CA ILE A 388 7.29 -47.16 40.59
C ILE A 388 7.20 -48.69 40.56
N SER A 389 7.99 -49.36 39.72
CA SER A 389 8.00 -50.83 39.67
C SER A 389 8.51 -51.45 40.97
N GLU A 390 9.55 -50.88 41.57
CA GLU A 390 10.08 -51.29 42.88
C GLU A 390 9.07 -51.00 44.00
N TYR A 391 8.45 -49.81 43.99
CA TYR A 391 7.41 -49.45 44.97
C TYR A 391 6.21 -50.42 44.93
N ASN A 392 5.75 -50.77 43.72
CA ASN A 392 4.66 -51.71 43.49
C ASN A 392 4.99 -53.16 43.89
N TYR A 393 6.27 -53.52 43.92
CA TYR A 393 6.71 -54.83 44.41
C TYR A 393 6.52 -54.97 45.93
N PHE A 394 6.81 -53.91 46.69
CA PHE A 394 6.74 -53.92 48.17
C PHE A 394 5.39 -53.49 48.76
N SER A 395 4.45 -53.02 47.94
CA SER A 395 3.14 -52.51 48.37
C SER A 395 2.01 -53.43 47.92
N LYS A 396 1.01 -53.62 48.79
CA LYS A 396 -0.23 -54.34 48.44
C LYS A 396 -1.10 -53.52 47.50
N ASP A 397 -1.12 -52.21 47.73
CA ASP A 397 -1.81 -51.23 46.88
C ASP A 397 -0.86 -50.81 45.76
N LYS A 398 -1.21 -51.17 44.52
CA LYS A 398 -0.42 -50.84 43.32
C LYS A 398 -0.73 -49.43 42.87
N ILE A 399 0.32 -48.62 42.70
CA ILE A 399 0.25 -47.29 42.11
C ILE A 399 0.38 -47.41 40.59
N TYR A 400 -0.61 -46.88 39.88
CA TYR A 400 -0.59 -46.74 38.43
C TYR A 400 -0.43 -45.26 38.09
N LEU A 401 0.80 -44.83 37.82
CA LEU A 401 1.10 -43.48 37.33
C LEU A 401 1.56 -43.59 35.88
N ASP A 402 0.81 -42.98 34.97
CA ASP A 402 1.18 -42.94 33.56
C ASP A 402 2.20 -41.82 33.32
N ILE A 403 3.45 -42.22 33.08
CA ILE A 403 4.56 -41.29 32.81
C ILE A 403 4.66 -41.14 31.29
N VAL A 404 4.18 -40.01 30.79
CA VAL A 404 4.22 -39.68 29.37
C VAL A 404 5.60 -39.10 29.01
N ASP A 405 6.32 -39.78 28.12
CA ASP A 405 7.55 -39.26 27.54
C ASP A 405 7.25 -38.17 26.50
N PRO A 406 8.09 -37.13 26.40
CA PRO A 406 7.88 -36.11 25.41
C PRO A 406 8.21 -36.67 24.01
N GLN A 407 7.35 -36.36 23.03
CA GLN A 407 7.48 -36.82 21.65
C GLN A 407 7.77 -35.65 20.70
N TRP A 408 8.48 -35.95 19.61
CA TRP A 408 8.70 -34.99 18.53
C TRP A 408 7.45 -34.86 17.69
N SER A 409 7.07 -33.63 17.34
CA SER A 409 6.01 -33.39 16.36
C SER A 409 6.56 -33.43 14.93
N GLN A 410 5.73 -33.85 13.97
CA GLN A 410 6.05 -33.86 12.53
C GLN A 410 6.54 -32.48 12.02
N HIS A 411 6.05 -31.38 12.60
CA HIS A 411 6.47 -30.03 12.22
C HIS A 411 7.87 -29.64 12.70
N GLU A 412 8.39 -30.30 13.74
CA GLU A 412 9.73 -30.02 14.29
C GLU A 412 10.84 -30.76 13.55
N ARG A 413 10.49 -31.93 12.99
CA ARG A 413 11.36 -32.78 12.19
C ARG A 413 10.72 -32.95 10.80
N PRO A 414 10.94 -32.00 9.89
CA PRO A 414 10.15 -31.91 8.66
C PRO A 414 10.28 -33.09 7.70
N TRP A 415 11.35 -33.89 7.79
CA TRP A 415 11.51 -35.09 6.96
C TRP A 415 10.47 -36.18 7.30
N LEU A 416 9.87 -36.16 8.49
CA LEU A 416 8.75 -37.04 8.83
C LEU A 416 7.52 -36.79 7.96
N ILE A 417 7.37 -35.59 7.39
CA ILE A 417 6.25 -35.31 6.47
C ILE A 417 6.41 -36.09 5.15
N MET A 418 7.65 -36.45 4.79
CA MET A 418 7.95 -37.20 3.57
C MET A 418 7.86 -38.71 3.75
N GLN A 419 7.81 -39.20 4.99
CA GLN A 419 7.87 -40.63 5.31
C GLN A 419 6.67 -41.01 6.17
N VAL A 420 5.90 -42.00 5.72
CA VAL A 420 4.85 -42.59 6.55
C VAL A 420 5.50 -43.55 7.53
N LEU A 421 5.31 -43.33 8.82
CA LEU A 421 5.75 -44.26 9.86
C LEU A 421 4.73 -45.39 10.03
N ASP A 422 5.21 -46.58 10.44
CA ASP A 422 4.33 -47.73 10.71
C ASP A 422 3.27 -47.42 11.79
N GLU A 423 3.60 -46.53 12.74
CA GLU A 423 2.69 -46.07 13.80
C GLU A 423 1.53 -45.20 13.27
N GLU A 424 1.68 -44.59 12.10
CA GLU A 424 0.64 -43.76 11.46
C GLU A 424 -0.35 -44.61 10.66
N MET A 425 0.01 -45.87 10.36
CA MET A 425 -0.86 -46.82 9.70
C MET A 425 -1.78 -47.51 10.70
N THR A 426 -3.08 -47.22 10.60
CA THR A 426 -4.12 -47.86 11.44
C THR A 426 -4.35 -49.33 11.10
N ILE A 427 -3.88 -49.78 9.94
CA ILE A 427 -4.10 -51.13 9.40
C ILE A 427 -2.73 -51.80 9.29
N THR A 428 -2.61 -53.02 9.83
CA THR A 428 -1.42 -53.84 9.66
C THR A 428 -1.22 -54.15 8.17
N PRO A 429 -0.01 -53.98 7.62
CA PRO A 429 0.25 -54.25 6.21
C PRO A 429 -0.15 -55.68 5.83
N TYR A 430 -0.71 -55.86 4.63
CA TYR A 430 -1.05 -57.18 4.11
C TYR A 430 0.25 -57.96 3.85
N ILE A 431 0.45 -59.04 4.60
CA ILE A 431 1.60 -59.93 4.41
C ILE A 431 1.20 -60.97 3.37
N SER A 432 1.88 -60.96 2.22
CA SER A 432 1.70 -62.01 1.19
C SER A 432 2.10 -63.38 1.77
N PRO A 433 1.48 -64.50 1.36
CA PRO A 433 1.92 -65.84 1.77
C PRO A 433 3.41 -66.12 1.52
N SER A 434 3.99 -65.49 0.48
CA SER A 434 5.43 -65.55 0.19
C SER A 434 6.29 -64.76 1.18
N GLU A 435 5.78 -63.64 1.68
CA GLU A 435 6.46 -62.75 2.62
C GLU A 435 6.34 -63.28 4.05
N GLN A 436 5.21 -63.90 4.39
CA GLN A 436 5.01 -64.59 5.66
C GLN A 436 5.97 -65.77 5.83
N ALA A 437 6.22 -66.55 4.77
CA ALA A 437 7.23 -67.60 4.80
C ALA A 437 8.66 -67.07 5.05
N ILE A 438 8.97 -65.85 4.61
CA ILE A 438 10.26 -65.20 4.86
C ILE A 438 10.35 -64.71 6.31
N LEU A 439 9.27 -64.12 6.84
CA LEU A 439 9.18 -63.69 8.24
C LEU A 439 9.25 -64.88 9.20
N ASP A 440 8.54 -65.98 8.90
CA ASP A 440 8.57 -67.21 9.69
C ASP A 440 9.96 -67.87 9.65
N ALA A 441 10.64 -67.83 8.50
CA ALA A 441 12.02 -68.30 8.38
C ALA A 441 12.99 -67.45 9.21
N LYS A 442 12.86 -66.12 9.18
CA LYS A 442 13.64 -65.20 10.02
C LYS A 442 13.35 -65.39 11.50
N ALA A 443 12.09 -65.51 11.90
CA ALA A 443 11.70 -65.77 13.28
C ALA A 443 12.26 -67.11 13.77
N ALA A 444 12.26 -68.15 12.93
CA ALA A 444 12.88 -69.43 13.25
C ALA A 444 14.41 -69.34 13.36
N GLU A 445 15.07 -68.51 12.53
CA GLU A 445 16.51 -68.22 12.67
C GLU A 445 16.82 -67.43 13.94
N GLU A 446 16.03 -66.42 14.28
CA GLU A 446 16.16 -65.63 15.51
C GLU A 446 15.89 -66.46 16.76
N GLU A 447 14.89 -67.34 16.75
CA GLU A 447 14.65 -68.32 17.81
C GLU A 447 15.81 -69.30 17.95
N ARG A 448 16.39 -69.77 16.83
CA ARG A 448 17.60 -70.60 16.85
C ARG A 448 18.80 -69.86 17.44
N ILE A 449 19.01 -68.59 17.08
CA ILE A 449 20.09 -67.75 17.62
C ILE A 449 19.86 -67.49 19.12
N ARG A 450 18.61 -67.22 19.53
CA ARG A 450 18.23 -67.01 20.94
C ARG A 450 18.44 -68.28 21.76
N LEU A 451 18.05 -69.45 21.25
CA LEU A 451 18.28 -70.76 21.89
C LEU A 451 19.78 -71.10 21.93
N ALA A 452 20.55 -70.70 20.92
CA ALA A 452 22.00 -70.86 20.91
C ALA A 452 22.71 -69.94 21.93
N MET A 453 22.24 -68.69 22.12
CA MET A 453 22.72 -67.81 23.18
C MET A 453 22.39 -68.34 24.58
N LEU A 454 21.19 -68.90 24.78
CA LEU A 454 20.78 -69.57 26.03
C LEU A 454 21.56 -70.86 26.31
N ALA A 455 22.09 -71.52 25.28
CA ALA A 455 22.87 -72.74 25.46
C ALA A 455 24.25 -72.48 26.09
N ASP A 456 24.81 -71.27 25.91
CA ASP A 456 26.13 -70.86 26.41
C ASP A 456 26.10 -70.18 27.80
N ASP A 457 25.20 -70.63 28.69
CA ASP A 457 25.11 -70.21 30.10
C ASP A 457 26.23 -70.81 31.00
N PHE A 458 27.49 -70.88 30.56
CA PHE A 458 28.58 -71.31 31.46
C PHE A 458 28.81 -70.27 32.56
N ARG A 459 28.80 -68.98 32.19
CA ARG A 459 29.04 -67.85 33.10
C ARG A 459 27.93 -67.71 34.15
N GLU A 460 26.66 -67.80 33.74
CA GLU A 460 25.52 -67.67 34.66
C GLU A 460 25.35 -68.88 35.57
N ARG A 461 25.57 -70.11 35.05
CA ARG A 461 25.57 -71.33 35.88
C ARG A 461 26.73 -71.36 36.88
N ALA A 462 27.93 -70.89 36.49
CA ALA A 462 29.06 -70.79 37.41
C ALA A 462 28.81 -69.74 38.51
N LEU A 463 28.22 -68.58 38.16
CA LEU A 463 27.88 -67.52 39.12
C LEU A 463 26.77 -67.94 40.09
N MET A 464 25.73 -68.64 39.61
CA MET A 464 24.70 -69.29 40.44
C MET A 464 25.31 -70.28 41.44
N LYS A 465 26.27 -71.10 40.98
CA LYS A 465 26.86 -72.18 41.80
C LYS A 465 27.92 -71.70 42.79
N MET A 466 28.58 -70.57 42.52
CA MET A 466 29.64 -70.01 43.38
C MET A 466 29.16 -68.84 44.27
N MET A 467 28.16 -68.06 43.84
CA MET A 467 27.73 -66.83 44.52
C MET A 467 26.21 -66.55 44.44
N ASN A 468 25.36 -67.59 44.29
CA ASN A 468 23.90 -67.46 44.19
C ASN A 468 23.39 -66.47 43.11
N GLY A 469 24.17 -66.27 42.04
CA GLY A 469 23.72 -65.57 40.83
C GLY A 469 23.88 -64.05 40.83
N VAL A 470 24.52 -63.43 41.83
CA VAL A 470 24.79 -61.97 41.84
C VAL A 470 26.21 -61.69 42.31
N LEU A 471 26.95 -60.86 41.55
CA LEU A 471 28.36 -60.53 41.83
C LEU A 471 28.53 -59.55 43.00
N GLU A 472 27.57 -58.63 43.18
CA GLU A 472 27.49 -57.69 44.31
C GLU A 472 26.09 -57.76 44.92
N VAL A 473 25.98 -58.19 46.17
CA VAL A 473 24.69 -58.24 46.86
C VAL A 473 24.25 -56.81 47.17
N LYS A 474 23.29 -56.30 46.39
CA LYS A 474 22.66 -55.02 46.69
C LYS A 474 21.72 -55.22 47.88
N TRP A 475 21.77 -54.27 48.83
CA TRP A 475 20.85 -54.23 49.97
C TRP A 475 19.37 -54.31 49.54
N GLU A 476 19.03 -53.74 48.38
CA GLU A 476 17.69 -53.76 47.77
C GLU A 476 17.20 -55.19 47.44
N ASP A 477 18.09 -56.09 47.03
CA ASP A 477 17.76 -57.47 46.64
C ASP A 477 17.61 -58.39 47.85
N GLU A 478 18.23 -58.05 48.99
CA GLU A 478 18.02 -58.75 50.26
C GLU A 478 16.63 -58.47 50.83
N LEU A 479 16.10 -57.25 50.65
CA LEU A 479 14.77 -56.86 51.10
C LEU A 479 13.65 -57.61 50.36
N LYS A 480 13.90 -58.11 49.14
CA LYS A 480 12.96 -58.89 48.34
C LYS A 480 12.81 -60.33 48.82
N LYS A 481 13.76 -60.87 49.60
CA LYS A 481 13.71 -62.23 50.16
C LYS A 481 12.88 -62.25 51.44
N ASP A 482 11.87 -63.10 51.50
CA ASP A 482 11.08 -63.28 52.72
C ASP A 482 11.79 -64.22 53.72
N VAL A 483 11.64 -63.95 55.02
CA VAL A 483 12.18 -64.84 56.08
C VAL A 483 11.41 -66.17 56.02
N PRO A 484 12.10 -67.32 55.92
CA PRO A 484 11.44 -68.62 55.88
C PRO A 484 10.70 -68.87 57.19
N LYS A 485 9.48 -69.37 57.08
CA LYS A 485 8.66 -69.73 58.26
C LYS A 485 9.35 -70.85 59.05
N PRO A 486 9.45 -70.77 60.38
CA PRO A 486 9.98 -71.84 61.21
C PRO A 486 9.17 -73.13 61.01
N LYS A 487 9.83 -74.29 61.06
CA LYS A 487 9.19 -75.61 60.85
C LYS A 487 8.00 -75.85 61.81
N CYS A 488 8.06 -75.31 63.03
CA CYS A 488 6.96 -75.39 64.00
C CYS A 488 5.66 -74.70 63.54
N MET A 489 5.72 -73.59 62.77
CA MET A 489 4.54 -72.90 62.24
C MET A 489 3.91 -73.60 61.02
N LEU A 490 4.63 -74.51 60.36
CA LEU A 490 4.17 -75.23 59.17
C LEU A 490 3.59 -76.61 59.52
N GLU A 491 4.07 -77.24 60.59
CA GLU A 491 3.79 -78.65 60.91
C GLU A 491 2.97 -78.89 62.19
N LYS A 492 2.86 -77.92 63.12
CA LYS A 492 2.19 -78.08 64.43
C LYS A 492 1.08 -77.05 64.67
N ASP A 493 -0.01 -77.47 65.33
CA ASP A 493 -1.09 -76.56 65.76
C ASP A 493 -0.68 -75.66 66.94
N PRO A 494 -1.18 -74.40 67.02
CA PRO A 494 -0.77 -73.40 68.02
C PRO A 494 -0.91 -73.84 69.48
N ALA A 495 -1.78 -74.81 69.77
CA ALA A 495 -2.02 -75.34 71.11
C ALA A 495 -0.91 -76.31 71.60
N LYS A 496 0.03 -76.73 70.74
CA LYS A 496 1.08 -77.72 71.03
C LYS A 496 2.51 -77.16 70.91
N PHE A 497 2.69 -75.85 71.04
CA PHE A 497 4.03 -75.25 71.02
C PHE A 497 4.81 -75.51 72.31
N THR A 498 6.03 -76.04 72.16
CA THR A 498 7.02 -76.20 73.23
C THR A 498 7.72 -74.85 73.51
N GLU A 499 8.37 -74.66 74.67
CA GLU A 499 9.08 -73.39 74.98
C GLU A 499 10.18 -73.04 73.95
N GLU A 500 10.80 -74.04 73.34
CA GLU A 500 11.76 -73.87 72.24
C GLU A 500 11.08 -73.44 70.94
N ASP A 501 9.87 -73.95 70.67
CA ASP A 501 9.05 -73.56 69.51
C ASP A 501 8.57 -72.11 69.64
N LEU A 502 8.18 -71.68 70.86
CA LEU A 502 7.80 -70.29 71.15
C LEU A 502 8.96 -69.31 71.00
N ARG A 503 10.19 -69.72 71.32
CA ARG A 503 11.40 -68.90 71.11
C ARG A 503 11.69 -68.73 69.62
N ALA A 504 11.61 -69.80 68.83
CA ALA A 504 11.78 -69.74 67.39
C ALA A 504 10.71 -68.88 66.69
N VAL A 505 9.47 -68.86 67.22
CA VAL A 505 8.40 -67.96 66.76
C VAL A 505 8.70 -66.50 67.09
N ARG A 506 9.18 -66.18 68.30
CA ARG A 506 9.58 -64.81 68.66
C ARG A 506 10.74 -64.31 67.80
N ASP A 507 11.77 -65.13 67.61
CA ASP A 507 12.91 -64.79 66.75
C ASP A 507 12.49 -64.57 65.29
N TYR A 508 11.47 -65.31 64.81
CA TYR A 508 10.88 -65.11 63.49
C TYR A 508 10.07 -63.81 63.41
N GLU A 509 9.24 -63.52 64.40
CA GLU A 509 8.45 -62.28 64.49
C GLU A 509 9.35 -61.03 64.56
N GLU A 510 10.44 -61.08 65.33
CA GLU A 510 11.44 -60.01 65.40
C GLU A 510 12.15 -59.80 64.06
N LYS A 511 12.55 -60.89 63.36
CA LYS A 511 13.16 -60.79 62.02
C LYS A 511 12.17 -60.28 60.97
N VAL A 512 10.90 -60.67 61.05
CA VAL A 512 9.83 -60.15 60.17
C VAL A 512 9.55 -58.68 60.47
N ALA A 513 9.56 -58.26 61.73
CA ALA A 513 9.41 -56.86 62.13
C ALA A 513 10.59 -56.01 61.63
N PHE A 514 11.82 -56.50 61.76
CA PHE A 514 13.03 -55.85 61.26
C PHE A 514 13.00 -55.70 59.72
N LEU A 515 12.64 -56.75 58.98
CA LEU A 515 12.48 -56.67 57.53
C LEU A 515 11.38 -55.69 57.12
N LYS A 516 10.27 -55.62 57.88
CA LYS A 516 9.22 -54.63 57.62
C LYS A 516 9.72 -53.20 57.84
N SER A 517 10.48 -52.93 58.91
CA SER A 517 11.05 -51.60 59.16
C SER A 517 12.09 -51.20 58.10
N GLU A 518 12.90 -52.14 57.60
CA GLU A 518 13.87 -51.87 56.55
C GLU A 518 13.20 -51.68 55.17
N ARG A 519 12.12 -52.43 54.87
CA ARG A 519 11.27 -52.18 53.68
C ARG A 519 10.61 -50.81 53.74
N GLU A 520 10.13 -50.38 54.90
CA GLU A 520 9.55 -49.04 55.09
C GLU A 520 10.61 -47.93 54.95
N ARG A 521 11.81 -48.16 55.47
CA ARG A 521 12.97 -47.28 55.25
C ARG A 521 13.33 -47.17 53.76
N TYR A 522 13.34 -48.27 53.02
CA TYR A 522 13.58 -48.27 51.58
C TYR A 522 12.48 -47.51 50.81
N LYS A 523 11.21 -47.69 51.18
CA LYS A 523 10.10 -46.89 50.62
C LYS A 523 10.29 -45.40 50.83
N ASN A 524 10.68 -44.97 52.03
CA ASN A 524 10.94 -43.56 52.32
C ASN A 524 12.11 -43.00 51.47
N ILE A 525 13.13 -43.82 51.20
CA ILE A 525 14.22 -43.47 50.28
C ILE A 525 13.68 -43.31 48.86
N LEU A 526 12.90 -44.26 48.36
CA LEU A 526 12.27 -44.21 47.04
C LEU A 526 11.34 -42.99 46.88
N ASP A 527 10.55 -42.65 47.90
CA ASP A 527 9.68 -41.45 47.88
C ASP A 527 10.52 -40.16 47.82
N SER A 528 11.63 -40.12 48.56
CA SER A 528 12.56 -38.98 48.52
C SER A 528 13.27 -38.87 47.16
N GLU A 529 13.62 -39.99 46.53
CA GLU A 529 14.20 -40.01 45.18
C GLU A 529 13.17 -39.61 44.13
N PHE A 530 11.96 -40.16 44.21
CA PHE A 530 10.85 -39.85 43.32
C PHE A 530 10.54 -38.36 43.33
N THR A 531 10.38 -37.77 44.53
CA THR A 531 10.11 -36.33 44.68
C THR A 531 11.24 -35.48 44.10
N LYS A 532 12.51 -35.80 44.39
CA LYS A 532 13.68 -35.10 43.83
C LYS A 532 13.74 -35.18 42.30
N ILE A 533 13.57 -36.36 41.72
CA ILE A 533 13.62 -36.56 40.27
C ILE A 533 12.43 -35.85 39.60
N ALA A 534 11.22 -35.99 40.15
CA ALA A 534 10.03 -35.30 39.65
C ALA A 534 10.16 -33.77 39.71
N THR A 535 10.73 -33.21 40.78
CA THR A 535 11.02 -31.77 40.85
C THR A 535 12.08 -31.36 39.83
N SER A 536 13.13 -32.17 39.65
CA SER A 536 14.18 -31.90 38.66
C SER A 536 13.64 -31.90 37.23
N VAL A 537 12.78 -32.86 36.87
CA VAL A 537 12.11 -32.92 35.56
C VAL A 537 11.24 -31.67 35.36
N ARG A 538 10.42 -31.31 36.36
CA ARG A 538 9.57 -30.12 36.29
C ARG A 538 10.38 -28.84 36.09
N ASP A 539 11.50 -28.69 36.78
CA ASP A 539 12.37 -27.53 36.67
C ASP A 539 13.10 -27.48 35.31
N SER A 540 13.58 -28.62 34.79
CA SER A 540 14.13 -28.73 33.43
C SER A 540 13.11 -28.28 32.39
N ILE A 541 11.88 -28.80 32.43
CA ILE A 541 10.80 -28.43 31.51
C ILE A 541 10.48 -26.94 31.63
N ARG A 542 10.39 -26.40 32.85
CA ARG A 542 10.10 -24.98 33.07
C ARG A 542 11.19 -24.07 32.51
N LYS A 543 12.47 -24.38 32.76
CA LYS A 543 13.62 -23.61 32.24
C LYS A 543 13.67 -23.67 30.72
N PHE A 544 13.48 -24.85 30.14
CA PHE A 544 13.43 -25.02 28.68
C PHE A 544 12.30 -24.20 28.06
N ASN A 545 11.08 -24.32 28.59
CA ASN A 545 9.92 -23.57 28.08
C ASN A 545 10.11 -22.05 28.22
N GLN A 546 10.81 -21.58 29.26
CA GLN A 546 11.20 -20.17 29.36
C GLN A 546 12.16 -19.77 28.22
N LYS A 547 13.13 -20.64 27.89
CA LYS A 547 14.05 -20.39 26.77
C LYS A 547 13.33 -20.34 25.41
N VAL A 548 12.31 -21.18 25.21
CA VAL A 548 11.45 -21.11 24.02
C VAL A 548 10.71 -19.78 23.94
N LYS A 549 10.21 -19.25 25.08
CA LYS A 549 9.60 -17.90 25.12
C LYS A 549 10.60 -16.80 24.76
N GLU A 550 11.81 -16.83 25.32
CA GLU A 550 12.88 -15.90 24.94
C GLU A 550 13.19 -15.96 23.43
N THR A 551 13.11 -17.15 22.83
CA THR A 551 13.29 -17.34 21.38
C THR A 551 12.18 -16.67 20.57
N VAL A 552 10.93 -16.75 21.04
CA VAL A 552 9.79 -16.05 20.42
C VAL A 552 9.95 -14.53 20.55
N GLU A 553 10.33 -14.04 21.72
CA GLU A 553 10.60 -12.61 21.95
C GLU A 553 11.75 -12.12 21.05
N TYR A 554 12.82 -12.90 20.94
CA TYR A 554 13.93 -12.59 20.05
C TYR A 554 13.52 -12.59 18.58
N LYS A 555 12.63 -13.52 18.17
CA LYS A 555 12.04 -13.51 16.83
C LYS A 555 11.28 -12.21 16.55
N MET A 556 10.46 -11.75 17.48
CA MET A 556 9.70 -10.49 17.34
C MET A 556 10.63 -9.27 17.17
N LEU A 557 11.77 -9.25 17.87
CA LEU A 557 12.79 -8.21 17.73
C LEU A 557 13.47 -8.24 16.35
N ILE A 558 13.77 -9.44 15.84
CA ILE A 558 14.34 -9.61 14.50
C ILE A 558 13.30 -9.23 13.42
N ASP A 559 12.05 -9.64 13.59
CA ASP A 559 10.94 -9.24 12.72
C ASP A 559 10.77 -7.72 12.69
N SER A 560 10.93 -7.02 13.83
CA SER A 560 10.89 -5.55 13.85
C SER A 560 12.05 -4.95 13.05
N GLY A 561 13.27 -5.50 13.19
CA GLY A 561 14.43 -5.10 12.39
C GLY A 561 14.22 -5.30 10.88
N MET A 562 13.66 -6.45 10.50
CA MET A 562 13.31 -6.74 9.11
C MET A 562 12.25 -5.78 8.57
N ASN A 563 11.18 -5.55 9.34
CA ASN A 563 10.12 -4.62 8.98
C ASN A 563 10.64 -3.18 8.84
N HIS A 564 11.61 -2.77 9.66
CA HIS A 564 12.26 -1.46 9.52
C HIS A 564 13.00 -1.33 8.19
N GLU A 565 13.76 -2.34 7.76
CA GLU A 565 14.43 -2.32 6.45
C GLU A 565 13.45 -2.37 5.29
N SER A 566 12.41 -3.22 5.37
CA SER A 566 11.35 -3.28 4.36
C SER A 566 10.56 -1.97 4.24
N LEU A 567 10.26 -1.31 5.37
CA LEU A 567 9.56 -0.02 5.36
C LEU A 567 10.41 1.07 4.69
N ARG A 568 11.73 1.07 4.90
CA ARG A 568 12.65 1.98 4.21
C ARG A 568 12.60 1.77 2.69
N VAL A 569 12.63 0.52 2.22
CA VAL A 569 12.49 0.21 0.79
C VAL A 569 11.13 0.66 0.26
N ASN A 570 10.05 0.40 0.98
CA ASN A 570 8.71 0.82 0.56
C ASN A 570 8.57 2.35 0.47
N ARG A 571 9.16 3.10 1.41
CA ARG A 571 9.20 4.58 1.33
C ARG A 571 10.00 5.08 0.13
N SER A 572 11.14 4.45 -0.16
CA SER A 572 11.92 4.76 -1.37
C SER A 572 11.09 4.53 -2.63
N ARG A 573 10.39 3.39 -2.73
CA ARG A 573 9.52 3.06 -3.87
C ARG A 573 8.33 4.02 -4.02
N ASP A 574 7.70 4.43 -2.93
CA ASP A 574 6.62 5.43 -2.94
C ASP A 574 7.13 6.81 -3.43
N ASN A 575 8.32 7.22 -3.00
CA ASN A 575 8.96 8.43 -3.53
C ASN A 575 9.27 8.32 -5.03
N GLU A 576 9.73 7.16 -5.50
CA GLU A 576 9.96 6.87 -6.91
C GLU A 576 8.67 6.88 -7.74
N GLU A 577 7.60 6.28 -7.22
CA GLU A 577 6.29 6.26 -7.89
C GLU A 577 5.76 7.69 -8.09
N ARG A 578 5.80 8.52 -7.04
CA ARG A 578 5.41 9.94 -7.14
C ARG A 578 6.23 10.67 -8.19
N ARG A 579 7.53 10.39 -8.25
CA ARG A 579 8.43 10.96 -9.26
C ARG A 579 8.04 10.55 -10.67
N ILE A 580 7.83 9.26 -10.90
CA ILE A 580 7.40 8.72 -12.21
C ILE A 580 6.08 9.37 -12.63
N ALA A 581 5.12 9.50 -11.72
CA ALA A 581 3.84 10.13 -11.99
C ALA A 581 3.96 11.62 -12.39
N LEU A 582 4.83 12.38 -11.73
CA LEU A 582 5.10 13.78 -12.09
C LEU A 582 5.76 13.89 -13.46
N PHE A 583 6.77 13.06 -13.75
CA PHE A 583 7.42 13.06 -15.07
C PHE A 583 6.49 12.63 -16.20
N ALA A 584 5.65 11.63 -15.98
CA ALA A 584 4.65 11.21 -16.96
C ALA A 584 3.69 12.36 -17.31
N LYS A 585 3.24 13.14 -16.33
CA LYS A 585 2.41 14.33 -16.54
C LYS A 585 3.14 15.44 -17.29
N GLU A 586 4.41 15.69 -16.97
CA GLU A 586 5.21 16.68 -17.70
C GLU A 586 5.38 16.29 -19.18
N VAL A 587 5.66 15.01 -19.46
CA VAL A 587 5.74 14.47 -20.83
C VAL A 587 4.39 14.60 -21.56
N GLU A 588 3.28 14.35 -20.86
CA GLU A 588 1.94 14.52 -21.43
C GLU A 588 1.67 15.99 -21.81
N TYR A 589 1.93 16.94 -20.89
CA TYR A 589 1.68 18.35 -21.15
C TYR A 589 2.59 18.92 -22.24
N THR A 590 3.87 18.54 -22.26
CA THR A 590 4.78 18.93 -23.34
C THR A 590 4.34 18.39 -24.70
N LYS A 591 3.83 17.15 -24.77
CA LYS A 591 3.20 16.62 -25.98
C LYS A 591 1.96 17.42 -26.39
N GLN A 592 1.07 17.73 -25.44
CA GLN A 592 -0.13 18.54 -25.71
C GLN A 592 0.21 19.95 -26.21
N ILE A 593 1.30 20.56 -25.72
CA ILE A 593 1.81 21.84 -26.22
C ILE A 593 2.23 21.70 -27.69
N LYS A 594 3.09 20.73 -28.01
CA LYS A 594 3.56 20.48 -29.39
C LYS A 594 2.40 20.25 -30.36
N ASP A 595 1.42 19.44 -29.98
CA ASP A 595 0.22 19.19 -30.80
C ASP A 595 -0.62 20.47 -31.00
N THR A 596 -0.73 21.30 -29.95
CA THR A 596 -1.47 22.56 -29.99
C THR A 596 -0.78 23.61 -30.86
N GLU A 597 0.55 23.68 -30.81
CA GLU A 597 1.37 24.54 -31.65
C GLU A 597 1.24 24.16 -33.13
N ALA A 598 1.34 22.87 -33.45
CA ALA A 598 1.17 22.39 -34.82
C ALA A 598 -0.22 22.74 -35.41
N ILE A 599 -1.28 22.64 -34.61
CA ILE A 599 -2.62 23.08 -35.02
C ILE A 599 -2.67 24.60 -35.19
N MET A 600 -2.08 25.35 -34.27
CA MET A 600 -2.04 26.81 -34.34
C MET A 600 -1.35 27.30 -35.61
N ASP A 601 -0.24 26.67 -36.02
CA ASP A 601 0.50 27.06 -37.22
C ASP A 601 -0.28 26.78 -38.50
N LYS A 602 -0.99 25.64 -38.58
CA LYS A 602 -1.95 25.38 -39.68
C LYS A 602 -3.04 26.45 -39.76
N VAL A 603 -3.59 26.89 -38.61
CA VAL A 603 -4.61 27.95 -38.61
C VAL A 603 -4.01 29.30 -39.04
N LYS A 604 -2.78 29.62 -38.63
CA LYS A 604 -2.10 30.84 -39.09
C LYS A 604 -1.85 30.82 -40.60
N GLU A 605 -1.47 29.67 -41.16
CA GLU A 605 -1.33 29.48 -42.60
C GLU A 605 -2.65 29.76 -43.33
N THR A 606 -3.77 29.17 -42.87
CA THR A 606 -5.09 29.46 -43.46
C THR A 606 -5.51 30.93 -43.32
N ILE A 607 -5.10 31.62 -42.25
CA ILE A 607 -5.33 33.06 -42.08
C ILE A 607 -4.52 33.86 -43.10
N ALA A 608 -3.27 33.47 -43.37
CA ALA A 608 -2.43 34.12 -44.37
C ALA A 608 -3.00 33.96 -45.78
N ASP A 609 -3.43 32.74 -46.14
CA ASP A 609 -4.08 32.46 -47.42
C ASP A 609 -5.37 33.27 -47.59
N LEU A 610 -6.22 33.29 -46.56
CA LEU A 610 -7.49 34.00 -46.65
C LEU A 610 -7.32 35.52 -46.67
N ASN A 611 -6.29 36.07 -46.01
CA ASN A 611 -5.94 37.50 -46.15
C ASN A 611 -5.52 37.83 -47.59
N LYS A 612 -4.75 36.95 -48.25
CA LYS A 612 -4.34 37.16 -49.64
C LYS A 612 -5.56 37.21 -50.58
N GLU A 613 -6.48 36.26 -50.46
CA GLU A 613 -7.74 36.24 -51.23
C GLU A 613 -8.62 37.47 -50.94
N MET A 614 -8.61 37.95 -49.70
CA MET A 614 -9.32 39.15 -49.28
C MET A 614 -8.74 40.43 -49.92
N ASP A 615 -7.43 40.53 -50.03
CA ASP A 615 -6.77 41.65 -50.72
C ASP A 615 -7.06 41.62 -52.23
N GLU A 616 -7.13 40.43 -52.84
CA GLU A 616 -7.60 40.29 -54.23
C GLU A 616 -9.06 40.76 -54.39
N CYS A 617 -9.94 40.45 -53.44
CA CYS A 617 -11.32 40.95 -53.43
C CYS A 617 -11.39 42.48 -53.28
N ARG A 618 -10.54 43.09 -52.45
CA ARG A 618 -10.46 44.56 -52.30
C ARG A 618 -9.96 45.22 -53.59
N ASN A 619 -8.93 44.68 -54.23
CA ASN A 619 -8.45 45.13 -55.54
C ASN A 619 -9.55 45.02 -56.61
N ASN A 620 -10.32 43.92 -56.60
CA ASN A 620 -11.48 43.74 -57.48
C ASN A 620 -12.58 44.78 -57.22
N LEU A 621 -12.82 45.18 -55.98
CA LEU A 621 -13.76 46.23 -55.64
C LEU A 621 -13.32 47.59 -56.17
N GLU A 622 -12.04 47.95 -56.00
CA GLU A 622 -11.47 49.20 -56.52
C GLU A 622 -11.51 49.27 -58.06
N THR A 623 -11.19 48.16 -58.74
CA THR A 623 -11.26 48.09 -60.21
C THR A 623 -12.70 48.21 -60.71
N LEU A 624 -13.68 47.62 -60.03
CA LEU A 624 -15.09 47.81 -60.37
C LEU A 624 -15.56 49.24 -60.10
N SER A 625 -15.11 49.87 -59.00
CA SER A 625 -15.45 51.25 -58.64
C SER A 625 -14.88 52.26 -59.65
N THR A 626 -13.66 52.04 -60.14
CA THR A 626 -13.06 52.86 -61.19
C THR A 626 -13.81 52.71 -62.53
N LYS A 627 -14.19 51.48 -62.92
CA LYS A 627 -15.03 51.23 -64.10
C LYS A 627 -16.41 51.89 -64.00
N GLU A 628 -17.03 51.87 -62.83
CA GLU A 628 -18.29 52.57 -62.54
C GLU A 628 -18.18 54.07 -62.86
N LYS A 629 -17.10 54.73 -62.40
CA LYS A 629 -16.81 56.14 -62.67
C LYS A 629 -16.53 56.41 -64.16
N ILE A 630 -15.94 55.45 -64.88
CA ILE A 630 -15.72 55.54 -66.32
C ILE A 630 -17.05 55.50 -67.08
N LEU A 631 -18.01 54.65 -66.67
CA LEU A 631 -19.34 54.58 -67.27
C LEU A 631 -20.09 55.91 -67.14
N ASP A 632 -20.01 56.58 -65.99
CA ASP A 632 -20.62 57.92 -65.83
C ASP A 632 -20.00 58.96 -66.78
N LYS A 633 -18.69 58.88 -67.04
CA LYS A 633 -18.00 59.76 -68.00
C LYS A 633 -18.36 59.41 -69.44
N ALA A 634 -18.52 58.12 -69.75
CA ALA A 634 -18.93 57.64 -71.08
C ALA A 634 -20.35 58.10 -71.41
N PHE A 635 -21.30 57.96 -70.48
CA PHE A 635 -22.66 58.47 -70.65
C PHE A 635 -22.68 59.99 -70.91
N ARG A 636 -21.89 60.77 -70.16
CA ARG A 636 -21.77 62.22 -70.38
C ARG A 636 -21.17 62.60 -71.73
N ARG A 637 -20.29 61.75 -72.29
CA ARG A 637 -19.69 61.93 -73.61
C ARG A 637 -20.71 61.65 -74.71
N ASP A 638 -21.48 60.57 -74.59
CA ASP A 638 -22.46 60.15 -75.60
C ASP A 638 -23.64 61.13 -75.72
N ILE A 639 -23.93 61.91 -74.67
CA ILE A 639 -24.98 62.96 -74.69
C ILE A 639 -24.43 64.37 -74.98
N GLN A 640 -23.13 64.53 -75.20
CA GLN A 640 -22.48 65.84 -75.32
C GLN A 640 -22.97 66.63 -76.56
N GLU A 641 -23.36 65.91 -77.62
CA GLU A 641 -23.84 66.49 -78.88
C GLU A 641 -25.32 66.96 -78.82
N LEU A 642 -26.03 66.65 -77.73
CA LEU A 642 -27.43 67.03 -77.53
C LEU A 642 -27.58 68.45 -76.95
N SER A 643 -28.76 69.07 -77.07
CA SER A 643 -29.06 70.38 -76.47
C SER A 643 -28.93 70.37 -74.93
N PRO A 644 -28.45 71.46 -74.29
CA PRO A 644 -28.27 71.52 -72.83
C PRO A 644 -29.51 71.15 -72.01
N ILE A 645 -30.71 71.48 -72.50
CA ILE A 645 -31.99 71.15 -71.85
C ILE A 645 -32.23 69.63 -71.89
N VAL A 646 -31.94 69.00 -73.04
CA VAL A 646 -32.07 67.55 -73.24
C VAL A 646 -31.03 66.81 -72.39
N GLN A 647 -29.81 67.34 -72.28
CA GLN A 647 -28.76 66.79 -71.41
C GLN A 647 -29.20 66.77 -69.93
N GLU A 648 -29.82 67.84 -69.42
CA GLU A 648 -30.28 67.89 -68.03
C GLU A 648 -31.38 66.84 -67.74
N PHE A 649 -32.35 66.70 -68.63
CA PHE A 649 -33.40 65.69 -68.51
C PHE A 649 -32.83 64.27 -68.66
N ALA A 650 -31.91 64.03 -69.60
CA ALA A 650 -31.24 62.74 -69.78
C ALA A 650 -30.44 62.32 -68.53
N ILE A 651 -29.73 63.25 -67.88
CA ILE A 651 -29.01 62.99 -66.63
C ILE A 651 -29.97 62.65 -65.49
N LYS A 652 -31.12 63.32 -65.38
CA LYS A 652 -32.14 63.00 -64.36
C LYS A 652 -32.73 61.60 -64.58
N LEU A 653 -33.01 61.23 -65.82
CA LEU A 653 -33.56 59.91 -66.19
C LEU A 653 -32.53 58.77 -66.09
N TYR A 654 -31.26 59.04 -66.35
CA TYR A 654 -30.16 58.09 -66.12
C TYR A 654 -29.96 57.78 -64.64
N LYS A 655 -30.17 58.78 -63.76
CA LYS A 655 -30.03 58.63 -62.30
C LYS A 655 -31.23 57.93 -61.63
N LYS A 656 -32.38 57.80 -62.29
CA LYS A 656 -33.52 57.05 -61.75
C LYS A 656 -33.19 55.56 -61.75
N ARG A 657 -33.25 54.93 -60.57
CA ARG A 657 -33.02 53.49 -60.39
C ARG A 657 -34.02 52.91 -59.37
N PRO A 658 -34.39 51.63 -59.46
CA PRO A 658 -35.18 50.96 -58.42
C PRO A 658 -34.39 50.91 -57.11
N LYS A 659 -35.08 51.00 -55.97
CA LYS A 659 -34.45 50.82 -54.67
C LYS A 659 -34.32 49.33 -54.36
N PRO A 660 -33.11 48.79 -54.17
CA PRO A 660 -32.95 47.39 -53.83
C PRO A 660 -33.49 47.12 -52.43
N THR A 661 -34.55 46.32 -52.32
CA THR A 661 -35.17 45.91 -51.05
C THR A 661 -34.94 44.41 -50.86
N TYR A 662 -33.89 44.07 -50.13
CA TYR A 662 -33.49 42.69 -49.86
C TYR A 662 -33.91 42.33 -48.43
N ARG A 663 -34.94 41.49 -48.26
CA ARG A 663 -35.45 41.11 -46.92
C ARG A 663 -34.88 39.77 -46.45
N VAL A 664 -34.46 38.91 -47.38
CA VAL A 664 -33.79 37.63 -47.10
C VAL A 664 -32.26 37.79 -47.22
N ALA A 665 -31.49 37.00 -46.48
CA ALA A 665 -30.03 37.00 -46.57
C ALA A 665 -29.56 36.61 -47.99
N ILE A 666 -28.96 37.56 -48.70
CA ILE A 666 -28.47 37.37 -50.07
C ILE A 666 -26.98 37.05 -50.05
N THR A 667 -26.58 35.97 -50.73
CA THR A 667 -25.18 35.60 -50.93
C THR A 667 -24.54 36.36 -52.10
N SER A 668 -23.22 36.55 -52.05
CA SER A 668 -22.45 37.21 -53.11
C SER A 668 -22.62 36.55 -54.50
N ALA A 669 -22.79 35.23 -54.54
CA ALA A 669 -23.04 34.47 -55.77
C ALA A 669 -24.39 34.85 -56.43
N VAL A 670 -25.46 34.98 -55.63
CA VAL A 670 -26.79 35.37 -56.11
C VAL A 670 -26.79 36.79 -56.68
N LEU A 671 -26.08 37.73 -56.05
CA LEU A 671 -25.90 39.08 -56.59
C LEU A 671 -25.09 39.09 -57.89
N ARG A 672 -24.08 38.22 -58.02
CA ARG A 672 -23.29 38.10 -59.25
C ARG A 672 -24.12 37.58 -60.41
N ASP A 673 -25.02 36.65 -60.16
CA ASP A 673 -25.95 36.15 -61.19
C ASP A 673 -27.06 37.14 -61.50
N LEU A 674 -27.56 37.90 -60.51
CA LEU A 674 -28.45 39.04 -60.74
C LEU A 674 -27.81 40.09 -61.67
N ALA A 675 -26.53 40.40 -61.45
CA ALA A 675 -25.80 41.34 -62.32
C ALA A 675 -25.80 40.88 -63.78
N LYS A 676 -25.54 39.60 -64.05
CA LYS A 676 -25.57 39.06 -65.44
C LYS A 676 -26.96 39.21 -66.07
N CYS A 677 -28.03 38.93 -65.32
CA CYS A 677 -29.41 38.97 -65.82
C CYS A 677 -29.88 40.39 -66.20
N ILE A 678 -29.30 41.44 -65.62
CA ILE A 678 -29.66 42.84 -65.93
C ILE A 678 -29.38 43.18 -67.41
N ILE A 679 -28.31 42.63 -67.98
CA ILE A 679 -27.90 42.89 -69.37
C ILE A 679 -28.47 41.83 -70.32
N SER A 680 -28.40 40.54 -69.96
CA SER A 680 -28.85 39.47 -70.85
C SER A 680 -30.37 39.42 -71.01
N GLN A 681 -31.14 40.01 -70.07
CA GLN A 681 -32.60 39.93 -69.99
C GLN A 681 -33.15 38.50 -69.82
N GLU A 682 -32.27 37.50 -69.74
CA GLU A 682 -32.60 36.11 -69.43
C GLU A 682 -32.73 35.94 -67.91
N ARG A 683 -33.84 35.35 -67.46
CA ARG A 683 -34.10 35.14 -66.03
C ARG A 683 -33.53 33.78 -65.60
N SER A 684 -32.51 33.81 -64.75
CA SER A 684 -31.93 32.60 -64.15
C SER A 684 -32.81 32.04 -63.03
N LEU A 685 -32.83 30.71 -62.89
CA LEU A 685 -33.51 29.99 -61.81
C LEU A 685 -32.88 30.22 -60.43
N ALA A 686 -31.64 30.73 -60.38
CA ALA A 686 -30.90 30.99 -59.13
C ALA A 686 -31.30 32.30 -58.42
N LEU A 687 -32.21 33.08 -59.00
CA LEU A 687 -32.64 34.36 -58.47
C LEU A 687 -33.73 34.19 -57.39
N THR A 688 -33.62 34.94 -56.30
CA THR A 688 -34.68 35.03 -55.29
C THR A 688 -35.88 35.82 -55.84
N PRO A 689 -37.09 35.65 -55.28
CA PRO A 689 -38.26 36.45 -55.69
C PRO A 689 -38.01 37.96 -55.59
N GLU A 690 -37.23 38.39 -54.59
CA GLU A 690 -36.82 39.79 -54.41
C GLU A 690 -35.91 40.29 -55.54
N CYS A 691 -35.02 39.44 -56.05
CA CYS A 691 -34.19 39.73 -57.21
C CYS A 691 -35.03 39.81 -58.49
N LEU A 692 -36.05 38.97 -58.63
CA LEU A 692 -37.00 39.02 -59.75
C LEU A 692 -37.86 40.28 -59.71
N ASP A 693 -38.35 40.69 -58.54
CA ASP A 693 -39.07 41.95 -58.35
C ASP A 693 -38.21 43.17 -58.69
N PHE A 694 -36.91 43.13 -58.32
CA PHE A 694 -35.95 44.16 -58.71
C PHE A 694 -35.76 44.23 -60.23
N LEU A 695 -35.63 43.08 -60.92
CA LEU A 695 -35.54 43.03 -62.38
C LEU A 695 -36.82 43.55 -63.05
N ASN A 696 -37.99 43.14 -62.58
CA ASN A 696 -39.28 43.65 -63.06
C ASN A 696 -39.36 45.19 -62.93
N ALA A 697 -38.87 45.74 -61.81
CA ALA A 697 -38.83 47.19 -61.61
C ALA A 697 -37.83 47.90 -62.54
N VAL A 698 -36.75 47.25 -62.96
CA VAL A 698 -35.85 47.77 -64.02
C VAL A 698 -36.55 47.76 -65.37
N ASP A 699 -37.25 46.66 -65.71
CA ASP A 699 -37.96 46.52 -66.98
C ASP A 699 -39.04 47.61 -67.14
N VAL A 700 -39.82 47.88 -66.09
CA VAL A 700 -40.83 48.97 -66.08
C VAL A 700 -40.21 50.37 -66.27
N LEU A 701 -38.97 50.60 -65.80
CA LEU A 701 -38.29 51.90 -65.95
C LEU A 701 -37.76 52.15 -67.38
N ASP A 702 -37.64 51.11 -68.19
CA ASP A 702 -37.13 51.22 -69.56
C ASP A 702 -38.26 51.38 -70.60
N GLU A 703 -39.53 51.23 -70.19
CA GLU A 703 -40.69 51.51 -71.04
C GLU A 703 -40.74 52.99 -71.47
N PHE A 704 -41.03 53.25 -72.76
CA PHE A 704 -41.13 54.60 -73.32
C PHE A 704 -42.49 55.26 -73.00
N VAL A 705 -42.76 55.51 -71.70
CA VAL A 705 -44.05 56.05 -71.23
C VAL A 705 -43.83 57.21 -70.25
N GLY A 706 -44.52 58.33 -70.44
CA GLY A 706 -44.49 59.49 -69.52
C GLY A 706 -43.25 60.39 -69.62
N LEU A 707 -42.63 60.46 -70.81
CA LEU A 707 -41.40 61.22 -71.08
C LEU A 707 -41.68 62.65 -71.60
N PRO A 708 -40.78 63.63 -71.37
CA PRO A 708 -40.85 64.94 -72.01
C PRO A 708 -40.79 64.81 -73.54
N PRO A 709 -41.53 65.63 -74.32
CA PRO A 709 -41.56 65.56 -75.79
C PRO A 709 -40.23 65.94 -76.48
N THR A 710 -39.22 66.32 -75.69
CA THR A 710 -37.88 66.69 -76.14
C THR A 710 -36.91 65.50 -76.23
N ILE A 711 -37.31 64.31 -75.80
CA ILE A 711 -36.50 63.08 -75.85
C ILE A 711 -37.07 62.16 -76.91
N ASP A 712 -36.25 61.85 -77.91
CA ASP A 712 -36.53 60.88 -78.96
C ASP A 712 -36.20 59.44 -78.52
N GLU A 713 -36.77 58.46 -79.21
CA GLU A 713 -36.63 57.04 -78.91
C GLU A 713 -35.18 56.56 -78.98
N ALA A 714 -34.38 57.10 -79.90
CA ALA A 714 -32.96 56.77 -80.02
C ALA A 714 -32.15 57.23 -78.79
N THR A 715 -32.37 58.46 -78.32
CA THR A 715 -31.75 58.97 -77.09
C THR A 715 -32.24 58.21 -75.85
N TRP A 716 -33.51 57.81 -75.80
CA TRP A 716 -34.03 56.99 -74.70
C TRP A 716 -33.38 55.60 -74.62
N ASN A 717 -33.17 54.95 -75.76
CA ASN A 717 -32.47 53.65 -75.83
C ASN A 717 -31.01 53.75 -75.36
N ILE A 718 -30.33 54.86 -75.68
CA ILE A 718 -28.99 55.15 -75.16
C ILE A 718 -29.01 55.31 -73.63
N ILE A 719 -30.00 56.03 -73.08
CA ILE A 719 -30.17 56.20 -71.63
C ILE A 719 -30.44 54.86 -70.94
N CYS A 720 -31.34 54.03 -71.46
CA CYS A 720 -31.68 52.73 -70.87
C CYS A 720 -30.47 51.77 -70.89
N LYS A 721 -29.72 51.74 -72.00
CA LYS A 721 -28.50 50.94 -72.12
C LYS A 721 -27.44 51.35 -71.07
N HIS A 722 -27.15 52.65 -70.94
CA HIS A 722 -26.20 53.14 -69.94
C HIS A 722 -26.70 52.96 -68.50
N ARG A 723 -28.01 53.08 -68.27
CA ARG A 723 -28.64 52.84 -66.95
C ARG A 723 -28.50 51.36 -66.53
N ARG A 724 -28.78 50.41 -67.41
CA ARG A 724 -28.59 48.97 -67.15
C ARG A 724 -27.14 48.61 -66.88
N LEU A 725 -26.20 49.14 -67.68
CA LEU A 725 -24.76 48.98 -67.43
C LEU A 725 -24.36 49.52 -66.05
N ARG A 726 -24.92 50.66 -65.66
CA ARG A 726 -24.64 51.24 -64.36
C ARG A 726 -25.22 50.41 -63.20
N ILE A 727 -26.47 49.95 -63.32
CA ILE A 727 -27.11 49.09 -62.32
C ILE A 727 -26.36 47.75 -62.18
N GLU A 728 -25.89 47.16 -63.28
CA GLU A 728 -25.07 45.94 -63.25
C GLU A 728 -23.81 46.12 -62.38
N TYR A 729 -23.06 47.21 -62.61
CA TYR A 729 -21.85 47.47 -61.84
C TYR A 729 -22.13 47.80 -60.36
N GLU A 730 -23.23 48.48 -60.05
CA GLU A 730 -23.68 48.72 -58.67
C GLU A 730 -24.00 47.39 -57.95
N VAL A 731 -24.65 46.44 -58.64
CA VAL A 731 -24.92 45.09 -58.09
C VAL A 731 -23.63 44.27 -57.94
N LYS A 732 -22.70 44.33 -58.91
CA LYS A 732 -21.37 43.67 -58.81
C LYS A 732 -20.55 44.21 -57.65
N LEU A 733 -20.53 45.53 -57.45
CA LEU A 733 -19.86 46.19 -56.33
C LEU A 733 -20.43 45.70 -54.99
N ARG A 734 -21.75 45.62 -54.88
CA ARG A 734 -22.41 45.10 -53.67
C ARG A 734 -22.10 43.62 -53.41
N ALA A 735 -21.99 42.81 -54.47
CA ALA A 735 -21.60 41.40 -54.36
C ALA A 735 -20.19 41.22 -53.80
N VAL A 736 -19.21 42.00 -54.30
CA VAL A 736 -17.82 41.96 -53.82
C VAL A 736 -17.71 42.51 -52.41
N GLN A 737 -18.44 43.58 -52.08
CA GLN A 737 -18.49 44.12 -50.71
C GLN A 737 -19.03 43.11 -49.70
N MET A 738 -20.03 42.32 -50.08
CA MET A 738 -20.57 41.24 -49.25
C MET A 738 -19.52 40.13 -49.04
N GLN A 739 -18.83 39.72 -50.11
CA GLN A 739 -17.76 38.72 -50.04
C GLN A 739 -16.62 39.16 -49.10
N ILE A 740 -16.26 40.45 -49.12
CA ILE A 740 -15.28 41.04 -48.19
C ILE A 740 -15.80 40.95 -46.74
N SER A 741 -17.05 41.34 -46.49
CA SER A 741 -17.65 41.26 -45.15
C SER A 741 -17.66 39.84 -44.59
N ASP A 742 -18.01 38.85 -45.43
CA ASP A 742 -18.01 37.42 -45.04
C ASP A 742 -16.59 36.95 -44.72
N GLY A 743 -15.61 37.29 -45.57
CA GLY A 743 -14.22 36.96 -45.34
C GLY A 743 -13.66 37.60 -44.05
N GLU A 744 -13.97 38.86 -43.78
CA GLU A 744 -13.58 39.54 -42.53
C GLU A 744 -14.18 38.86 -41.28
N ALA A 745 -15.43 38.41 -41.34
CA ALA A 745 -16.06 37.65 -40.26
C ALA A 745 -15.38 36.28 -40.03
N THR A 746 -14.98 35.59 -41.10
CA THR A 746 -14.23 34.33 -40.99
C THR A 746 -12.83 34.54 -40.41
N LEU A 747 -12.09 35.58 -40.85
CA LEU A 747 -10.80 35.97 -40.28
C LEU A 747 -10.90 36.23 -38.79
N ALA A 748 -11.87 37.04 -38.36
CA ALA A 748 -12.09 37.34 -36.95
C ALA A 748 -12.35 36.07 -36.12
N THR A 749 -12.98 35.06 -36.72
CA THR A 749 -13.25 33.77 -36.06
C THR A 749 -11.97 32.92 -35.98
N LEU A 750 -11.18 32.83 -37.04
CA LEU A 750 -9.91 32.11 -37.03
C LEU A 750 -8.88 32.76 -36.09
N GLN A 751 -8.81 34.09 -36.05
CA GLN A 751 -7.97 34.85 -35.12
C GLN A 751 -8.36 34.58 -33.66
N ARG A 752 -9.66 34.54 -33.34
CA ARG A 752 -10.14 34.13 -32.01
C ARG A 752 -9.70 32.70 -31.66
N ARG A 753 -9.75 31.76 -32.61
CA ARG A 753 -9.26 30.39 -32.39
C ARG A 753 -7.76 30.36 -32.07
N VAL A 754 -6.94 31.13 -32.78
CA VAL A 754 -5.50 31.27 -32.48
C VAL A 754 -5.29 31.81 -31.07
N TYR A 755 -6.04 32.84 -30.67
CA TYR A 755 -5.96 33.40 -29.32
C TYR A 755 -6.27 32.34 -28.24
N PHE A 756 -7.37 31.58 -28.39
CA PHE A 756 -7.71 30.51 -27.44
C PHE A 756 -6.65 29.40 -27.37
N LYS A 757 -6.01 29.04 -28.51
CA LYS A 757 -4.92 28.06 -28.51
C LYS A 757 -3.67 28.60 -27.81
N LYS A 758 -3.32 29.87 -28.00
CA LYS A 758 -2.23 30.53 -27.25
C LYS A 758 -2.50 30.57 -25.75
N GLU A 759 -3.73 30.89 -25.35
CA GLU A 759 -4.13 30.87 -23.94
C GLU A 759 -4.02 29.46 -23.34
N LYS A 760 -4.40 28.42 -24.10
CA LYS A 760 -4.23 27.02 -23.68
C LYS A 760 -2.74 26.68 -23.46
N ILE A 761 -1.86 27.06 -24.38
CA ILE A 761 -0.41 26.84 -24.24
C ILE A 761 0.12 27.56 -22.99
N ALA A 762 -0.28 28.81 -22.76
CA ALA A 762 0.12 29.56 -21.57
C ALA A 762 -0.32 28.86 -20.27
N LYS A 763 -1.55 28.32 -20.22
CA LYS A 763 -2.04 27.53 -19.08
C LYS A 763 -1.22 26.26 -18.87
N LEU A 764 -0.92 25.51 -19.93
CA LEU A 764 -0.09 24.30 -19.84
C LEU A 764 1.33 24.60 -19.33
N ASN A 765 1.93 25.72 -19.75
CA ASN A 765 3.24 26.13 -19.25
C ASN A 765 3.22 26.47 -17.75
N VAL A 766 2.16 27.11 -17.26
CA VAL A 766 1.98 27.37 -15.82
C VAL A 766 1.83 26.05 -15.04
N GLU A 767 1.08 25.08 -15.57
CA GLU A 767 0.95 23.76 -14.94
C GLU A 767 2.29 23.00 -14.94
N ILE A 768 3.11 23.09 -15.99
CA ILE A 768 4.46 22.50 -16.01
C ILE A 768 5.35 23.15 -14.94
N ALA A 769 5.34 24.49 -14.84
CA ALA A 769 6.11 25.20 -13.81
C ALA A 769 5.68 24.77 -12.39
N LYS A 770 4.38 24.57 -12.18
CA LYS A 770 3.83 24.04 -10.93
C LYS A 770 4.30 22.60 -10.68
N LEU A 771 4.21 21.71 -11.67
CA LEU A 771 4.70 20.33 -11.55
C LEU A 771 6.18 20.26 -11.17
N ARG A 772 7.01 21.16 -11.71
CA ARG A 772 8.43 21.24 -11.36
C ARG A 772 8.66 21.76 -9.95
N SER A 773 7.86 22.73 -9.51
CA SER A 773 7.86 23.16 -8.11
C SER A 773 7.46 22.01 -7.18
N ASP A 774 6.38 21.30 -7.50
CA ASP A 774 5.88 20.15 -6.75
C ASP A 774 6.94 19.03 -6.70
N TYR A 775 7.66 18.80 -7.80
CA TYR A 775 8.80 17.89 -7.86
C TYR A 775 9.89 18.28 -6.85
N LEU A 776 10.33 19.55 -6.86
CA LEU A 776 11.35 20.03 -5.92
C LEU A 776 10.86 19.93 -4.47
N THR A 777 9.61 20.31 -4.19
CA THR A 777 9.01 20.16 -2.86
C THR A 777 8.99 18.71 -2.42
N ASN A 778 8.64 17.76 -3.29
CA ASN A 778 8.68 16.33 -2.98
C ASN A 778 10.09 15.79 -2.75
N MET A 779 11.12 16.33 -3.44
CA MET A 779 12.51 15.95 -3.20
C MET A 779 13.04 16.42 -1.85
N HIS A 780 12.57 17.58 -1.37
CA HIS A 780 12.98 18.11 -0.06
C HIS A 780 12.10 17.57 1.08
N ASN A 781 10.81 17.38 0.85
CA ASN A 781 9.84 16.88 1.82
C ASN A 781 9.78 15.34 1.79
N THR A 782 10.90 14.72 2.14
CA THR A 782 11.01 13.26 2.19
C THR A 782 10.62 12.72 3.56
N GLN A 783 9.88 11.61 3.57
CA GLN A 783 9.55 10.93 4.81
C GLN A 783 10.78 10.21 5.37
N MET A 784 11.18 10.57 6.59
CA MET A 784 12.26 9.91 7.31
C MET A 784 11.73 8.98 8.39
N GLN A 785 12.40 7.84 8.56
CA GLN A 785 12.13 6.87 9.62
C GLN A 785 13.01 7.17 10.82
N ILE A 786 12.39 7.43 11.97
CA ILE A 786 13.12 7.63 13.23
C ILE A 786 12.68 6.54 14.20
N VAL A 787 13.64 5.78 14.72
CA VAL A 787 13.38 4.72 15.70
C VAL A 787 13.71 5.25 17.10
N LEU A 788 12.69 5.46 17.92
CA LEU A 788 12.80 5.99 19.27
C LEU A 788 12.27 4.99 20.30
N ARG A 789 12.79 5.07 21.53
CA ARG A 789 12.20 4.34 22.66
C ARG A 789 10.85 4.96 23.02
N ARG A 790 9.87 4.13 23.40
CA ARG A 790 8.49 4.56 23.72
C ARG A 790 8.40 5.74 24.70
N GLY A 791 9.33 5.86 25.66
CA GLY A 791 9.34 6.97 26.63
C GLY A 791 9.77 8.34 26.07
N LEU A 792 10.28 8.40 24.83
CA LEU A 792 10.65 9.64 24.15
C LEU A 792 9.53 10.16 23.21
N VAL A 793 8.44 9.40 23.08
CA VAL A 793 7.30 9.76 22.25
C VAL A 793 6.16 10.17 23.17
N GLU A 794 5.85 11.47 23.17
CA GLU A 794 4.81 12.07 24.03
C GLU A 794 3.40 11.98 23.41
N VAL A 795 3.31 11.51 22.16
CA VAL A 795 2.06 11.38 21.41
C VAL A 795 1.40 10.02 21.68
N PRO A 796 0.07 9.95 21.89
CA PRO A 796 -0.63 8.69 22.05
C PRO A 796 -0.57 7.86 20.76
N LEU A 797 -0.12 6.60 20.88
CA LEU A 797 0.05 5.70 19.74
C LEU A 797 -1.17 4.79 19.58
N THR A 798 -1.92 4.94 18.48
CA THR A 798 -2.96 4.00 18.03
C THR A 798 -2.43 3.00 17.02
N GLY A 799 -1.29 3.31 16.39
CA GLY A 799 -0.67 2.50 15.33
C GLY A 799 -0.97 3.02 13.92
N SER A 800 -1.68 4.14 13.81
CA SER A 800 -1.93 4.83 12.54
C SER A 800 -0.77 5.75 12.18
N MET A 801 -0.50 5.95 10.88
CA MET A 801 0.46 6.97 10.44
C MET A 801 -0.01 8.39 10.80
N HIS A 802 -1.33 8.60 10.85
CA HIS A 802 -1.95 9.88 11.19
C HIS A 802 -1.76 10.30 12.65
N ASP A 803 -1.31 9.40 13.52
CA ASP A 803 -0.97 9.76 14.90
C ASP A 803 0.14 10.83 14.94
N PHE A 804 0.95 10.93 13.88
CA PHE A 804 2.13 11.80 13.82
C PHE A 804 1.95 13.07 12.98
N ASP A 805 0.75 13.34 12.45
CA ASP A 805 0.53 14.49 11.56
C ASP A 805 0.81 15.84 12.27
N ASP A 806 0.50 15.94 13.57
CA ASP A 806 0.78 17.11 14.42
C ASP A 806 2.05 16.96 15.28
N ALA A 807 2.90 15.96 15.00
CA ALA A 807 4.09 15.70 15.80
C ALA A 807 5.28 16.58 15.38
N ILE A 808 6.01 17.10 16.35
CA ILE A 808 7.20 17.94 16.14
C ILE A 808 8.41 17.25 16.76
N LEU A 809 9.52 17.19 16.01
CA LEU A 809 10.79 16.68 16.52
C LEU A 809 11.52 17.79 17.29
N VAL A 810 11.64 17.63 18.61
CA VAL A 810 12.35 18.59 19.48
C VAL A 810 13.76 18.07 19.77
N PRO A 811 14.83 18.84 19.48
CA PRO A 811 16.18 18.48 19.85
C PRO A 811 16.33 18.36 21.37
N ARG A 812 16.97 17.27 21.82
CA ARG A 812 17.24 17.06 23.26
C ARG A 812 17.99 18.23 23.91
N LYS A 813 18.88 18.89 23.17
CA LYS A 813 19.64 20.06 23.64
C LYS A 813 18.72 21.19 24.11
N GLU A 814 17.64 21.47 23.38
CA GLU A 814 16.70 22.52 23.74
C GLU A 814 15.96 22.18 25.04
N ILE A 815 15.56 20.91 25.22
CA ILE A 815 14.94 20.44 26.46
C ILE A 815 15.91 20.54 27.63
N GLU A 816 17.17 20.17 27.43
CA GLU A 816 18.21 20.28 28.45
C GLU A 816 18.49 21.74 28.83
N GLU A 817 18.55 22.66 27.86
CA GLU A 817 18.67 24.11 28.07
C GLU A 817 17.46 24.71 28.80
N ILE A 818 16.25 24.24 28.49
CA ILE A 818 15.05 24.66 29.22
C ILE A 818 15.12 24.14 30.66
N ASN A 819 15.52 22.88 30.86
CA ASN A 819 15.67 22.29 32.18
C ASN A 819 16.71 23.00 33.05
N THR A 820 17.82 23.47 32.47
CA THR A 820 18.80 24.28 33.21
C THR A 820 18.19 25.63 33.61
N LYS A 821 17.51 26.33 32.69
CA LYS A 821 16.81 27.58 32.99
C LYS A 821 15.72 27.40 34.06
N ILE A 822 14.98 26.29 34.03
CA ILE A 822 13.97 25.96 35.06
C ILE A 822 14.65 25.75 36.43
N ARG A 823 15.79 25.05 36.48
CA ARG A 823 16.56 24.87 37.73
C ARG A 823 17.09 26.20 38.25
N GLU A 824 17.58 27.08 37.39
CA GLU A 824 18.01 28.43 37.76
C GLU A 824 16.86 29.32 38.24
N ALA A 825 15.69 29.26 37.58
CA ALA A 825 14.50 29.97 38.04
C ALA A 825 14.01 29.43 39.39
N GLY A 826 14.05 28.11 39.56
CA GLY A 826 13.74 27.43 40.82
C GLY A 826 14.68 27.86 41.96
N SER A 827 15.99 27.93 41.70
CA SER A 827 16.97 28.39 42.70
C SER A 827 16.78 29.86 43.06
N LYS A 828 16.50 30.74 42.08
CA LYS A 828 16.14 32.15 42.32
C LYS A 828 14.88 32.26 43.16
N LYS A 829 13.83 31.50 42.85
CA LYS A 829 12.58 31.49 43.64
C LYS A 829 12.86 31.08 45.10
N LEU A 830 13.65 30.04 45.32
CA LEU A 830 14.06 29.61 46.66
C LEU A 830 14.84 30.71 47.39
N GLN A 831 15.78 31.38 46.71
CA GLN A 831 16.52 32.51 47.28
C GLN A 831 15.59 33.67 47.66
N THR A 832 14.64 34.05 46.81
CA THR A 832 13.67 35.11 47.13
C THR A 832 12.79 34.73 48.31
N ILE A 833 12.36 33.47 48.42
CA ILE A 833 11.60 32.99 49.59
C ILE A 833 12.44 33.12 50.87
N LEU A 834 13.72 32.74 50.83
CA LEU A 834 14.63 32.89 51.97
C LEU A 834 14.86 34.36 52.34
N GLN A 835 15.02 35.23 51.34
CA GLN A 835 15.17 36.68 51.55
C GLN A 835 13.91 37.30 52.14
N ASN A 836 12.71 36.93 51.67
CA ASN A 836 11.45 37.40 52.23
C ASN A 836 11.28 36.94 53.69
N MET A 837 11.66 35.70 54.00
CA MET A 837 11.67 35.24 55.39
C MET A 837 12.62 36.07 56.26
N ALA A 838 13.82 36.41 55.77
CA ALA A 838 14.75 37.28 56.48
C ALA A 838 14.22 38.72 56.63
N PHE A 839 13.60 39.27 55.59
CA PHE A 839 13.00 40.60 55.58
C PHE A 839 11.85 40.71 56.57
N HIS A 840 10.98 39.69 56.66
CA HIS A 840 9.93 39.65 57.69
C HIS A 840 10.50 39.67 59.11
N ARG A 841 11.61 38.96 59.37
CA ARG A 841 12.28 39.02 60.69
C ARG A 841 12.79 40.43 60.99
N VAL A 842 13.38 41.11 60.00
CA VAL A 842 13.85 42.49 60.15
C VAL A 842 12.68 43.43 60.40
N ILE A 843 11.58 43.34 59.64
CA ILE A 843 10.38 44.15 59.86
C ILE A 843 9.88 43.99 61.29
N MET A 844 9.72 42.75 61.77
CA MET A 844 9.26 42.50 63.14
C MET A 844 10.18 43.13 64.19
N ALA A 845 11.51 43.08 63.98
CA ALA A 845 12.46 43.75 64.87
C ALA A 845 12.32 45.28 64.82
N THR A 846 12.20 45.86 63.63
CA THR A 846 12.01 47.31 63.47
C THR A 846 10.66 47.82 63.96
N GLU A 847 9.59 47.04 63.83
CA GLU A 847 8.28 47.38 64.41
C GLU A 847 8.34 47.41 65.93
N TRP A 848 9.06 46.45 66.52
CA TRP A 848 9.33 46.44 67.95
C TRP A 848 10.15 47.65 68.39
N GLU A 849 11.21 48.01 67.67
CA GLU A 849 11.99 49.23 67.92
C GLU A 849 11.14 50.50 67.78
N HIS A 850 10.32 50.59 66.74
CA HIS A 850 9.42 51.73 66.54
C HIS A 850 8.39 51.86 67.66
N GLN A 851 7.82 50.74 68.15
CA GLN A 851 6.92 50.75 69.29
C GLN A 851 7.62 51.24 70.56
N LYS A 852 8.88 50.83 70.77
CA LYS A 852 9.70 51.32 71.87
C LYS A 852 9.92 52.83 71.79
N GLU A 853 10.40 53.33 70.66
CA GLU A 853 10.63 54.77 70.44
C GLU A 853 9.34 55.59 70.55
N ARG A 854 8.19 55.06 70.09
CA ARG A 854 6.89 55.72 70.29
C ARG A 854 6.51 55.85 71.76
N MET A 855 6.84 54.86 72.58
CA MET A 855 6.65 54.98 74.03
C MET A 855 7.56 56.06 74.60
N GLU A 856 8.83 56.11 74.19
CA GLU A 856 9.77 57.18 74.63
C GLU A 856 9.29 58.58 74.19
N ILE A 857 8.75 58.73 72.98
CA ILE A 857 8.17 60.01 72.52
C ILE A 857 6.97 60.41 73.38
N ASN A 858 6.09 59.47 73.73
CA ASN A 858 4.94 59.77 74.58
C ASN A 858 5.40 60.26 75.96
N ASP A 859 6.41 59.61 76.55
CA ASP A 859 7.04 60.06 77.81
C ASP A 859 7.61 61.48 77.67
N LEU A 860 8.31 61.78 76.56
CA LEU A 860 8.85 63.12 76.30
C LEU A 860 7.76 64.18 76.06
N ILE A 861 6.63 63.82 75.45
CA ILE A 861 5.47 64.71 75.29
C ILE A 861 4.87 65.04 76.65
N GLU A 862 4.75 64.04 77.52
CA GLU A 862 4.30 64.25 78.90
C GLU A 862 5.24 65.20 79.64
N GLN A 863 6.56 64.98 79.56
CA GLN A 863 7.56 65.92 80.08
C GLN A 863 7.44 67.33 79.47
N THR A 864 7.16 67.43 78.18
CA THR A 864 6.99 68.74 77.51
C THR A 864 5.72 69.45 78.00
N ASN A 865 4.64 68.71 78.24
CA ASN A 865 3.42 69.27 78.82
C ASN A 865 3.68 69.76 80.25
N ASP A 866 4.48 69.04 81.03
CA ASP A 866 4.95 69.48 82.33
C ASP A 866 5.74 70.80 82.22
N VAL A 867 6.68 70.90 81.28
CA VAL A 867 7.45 72.13 81.03
C VAL A 867 6.55 73.28 80.57
N LYS A 868 5.58 73.03 79.69
CA LYS A 868 4.63 74.06 79.20
C LYS A 868 3.68 74.57 80.30
N SER A 869 3.45 73.78 81.35
CA SER A 869 2.66 74.21 82.51
C SER A 869 3.38 75.31 83.32
N VAL A 870 4.68 75.51 83.10
CA VAL A 870 5.50 76.55 83.75
C VAL A 870 5.24 77.92 83.10
N LYS A 871 4.78 78.91 83.88
CA LYS A 871 4.46 80.25 83.35
C LYS A 871 5.72 81.13 83.19
N PHE A 872 5.82 81.78 82.03
CA PHE A 872 6.94 82.61 81.57
C PHE A 872 7.34 83.74 82.53
N THR A 873 8.64 83.83 82.86
CA THR A 873 9.24 84.88 83.69
C THR A 873 9.86 86.01 82.86
N ARG A 874 10.09 87.15 83.52
CA ARG A 874 10.36 88.48 82.93
C ARG A 874 11.59 88.54 82.00
N GLU A 875 12.51 87.60 82.12
CA GLU A 875 13.73 87.51 81.30
C GLU A 875 13.44 87.07 79.85
N MET A 876 12.47 86.17 79.65
CA MET A 876 12.07 85.73 78.30
C MET A 876 11.35 86.83 77.50
N GLN A 877 10.72 87.80 78.18
CA GLN A 877 10.18 88.99 77.51
C GLN A 877 11.26 89.94 76.99
N GLN A 878 12.44 89.98 77.63
CA GLN A 878 13.56 90.79 77.16
C GLN A 878 14.20 90.21 75.88
N TYR A 879 14.17 88.89 75.71
CA TYR A 879 14.64 88.22 74.49
C TYR A 879 13.79 88.55 73.25
N ILE A 880 12.47 88.62 73.40
CA ILE A 880 11.57 88.97 72.28
C ILE A 880 11.73 90.45 71.87
N LYS A 881 12.05 91.34 72.82
CA LYS A 881 12.37 92.74 72.49
C LYS A 881 13.65 92.88 71.68
N ALA A 882 14.63 91.98 71.84
CA ALA A 882 15.83 91.96 70.99
C ALA A 882 15.52 91.51 69.54
N LYS A 883 14.50 90.67 69.33
CA LYS A 883 14.00 90.24 68.02
C LYS A 883 13.34 91.37 67.21
N ALA A 884 12.73 92.35 67.87
CA ALA A 884 12.15 93.52 67.22
C ALA A 884 13.20 94.53 66.69
N MET A 885 14.46 94.43 67.13
CA MET A 885 15.55 95.36 66.78
C MET A 885 16.33 94.98 65.50
N GLY A 886 15.83 94.03 64.69
CA GLY A 886 16.24 93.89 63.29
C GLY A 886 17.63 93.29 63.01
N ARG A 887 18.02 92.18 63.67
CA ARG A 887 19.13 91.33 63.22
C ARG A 887 18.63 90.24 62.26
N LYS A 888 19.22 90.15 61.05
CA LYS A 888 18.91 89.16 59.99
C LYS A 888 19.75 87.88 60.13
N THR A 889 19.16 86.71 59.81
CA THR A 889 19.72 85.64 58.91
C THR A 889 18.78 84.42 58.67
N GLU A 890 19.08 83.70 57.56
CA GLU A 890 18.71 82.32 57.10
C GLU A 890 17.65 82.08 55.99
N ALA A 891 17.04 83.09 55.35
CA ALA A 891 16.03 82.86 54.28
C ALA A 891 16.50 83.07 52.82
N ASP A 892 17.69 83.64 52.58
CA ASP A 892 18.14 84.03 51.23
C ASP A 892 18.83 82.89 50.43
N SER A 893 19.03 81.69 50.99
CA SER A 893 19.77 80.59 50.30
C SER A 893 18.92 79.71 49.39
N PHE A 894 17.60 79.63 49.61
CA PHE A 894 16.73 78.70 48.86
C PHE A 894 16.33 79.19 47.46
N GLU A 895 16.28 80.51 47.23
CA GLU A 895 15.92 81.07 45.92
C GLU A 895 17.02 80.86 44.87
N GLN A 896 18.30 80.86 45.28
CA GLN A 896 19.43 80.63 44.37
C GLN A 896 19.54 79.18 43.87
N GLU A 897 19.04 78.20 44.64
CA GLU A 897 19.08 76.78 44.23
C GLU A 897 18.03 76.43 43.16
N MET A 898 16.89 77.14 43.14
CA MET A 898 15.83 76.89 42.14
C MET A 898 16.20 77.37 40.74
N GLU A 899 16.86 78.53 40.62
CA GLU A 899 17.30 79.04 39.31
C GLU A 899 18.36 78.14 38.67
N ALA A 900 19.29 77.60 39.47
CA ALA A 900 20.31 76.66 38.98
C ALA A 900 19.73 75.35 38.40
N MET A 901 18.61 74.86 38.96
CA MET A 901 17.95 73.64 38.47
C MET A 901 17.25 73.85 37.12
N THR A 902 16.63 75.01 36.90
CA THR A 902 15.93 75.30 35.63
C THR A 902 16.89 75.38 34.43
N ALA A 903 18.06 75.98 34.60
CA ALA A 903 19.08 76.09 33.56
C ALA A 903 19.64 74.72 33.12
N ASN A 904 19.77 73.76 34.05
CA ASN A 904 20.23 72.41 33.75
C ASN A 904 19.23 71.61 32.90
N TYR A 905 17.92 71.81 33.12
CA TYR A 905 16.88 71.12 32.33
C TYR A 905 16.79 71.66 30.89
N GLU A 906 16.99 72.96 30.68
CA GLU A 906 16.98 73.52 29.32
C GLU A 906 18.17 73.04 28.48
N SER A 907 19.35 72.88 29.10
CA SER A 907 20.53 72.33 28.45
C SER A 907 20.33 70.87 28.02
N THR A 908 19.78 70.03 28.90
CA THR A 908 19.52 68.61 28.60
C THR A 908 18.46 68.40 27.52
N ILE A 909 17.46 69.28 27.41
CA ILE A 909 16.45 69.22 26.34
C ILE A 909 17.08 69.53 24.96
N LYS A 910 18.01 70.50 24.89
CA LYS A 910 18.72 70.82 23.63
C LYS A 910 19.56 69.65 23.14
N ASP A 911 20.33 69.00 24.01
CA ASP A 911 21.15 67.83 23.67
C ASP A 911 20.31 66.65 23.13
N LYS A 912 19.13 66.43 23.70
CA LYS A 912 18.22 65.36 23.25
C LYS A 912 17.63 65.67 21.86
N ARG A 913 17.31 66.93 21.57
CA ARG A 913 16.82 67.34 20.23
C ARG A 913 17.89 67.16 19.15
N GLU A 914 19.15 67.47 19.43
CA GLU A 914 20.24 67.23 18.48
C GLU A 914 20.49 65.74 18.21
N LYS A 915 20.43 64.89 19.25
CA LYS A 915 20.54 63.43 19.09
C LYS A 915 19.41 62.87 18.23
N TYR A 916 18.17 63.34 18.44
CA TYR A 916 17.03 62.93 17.62
C TYR A 916 17.22 63.30 16.14
N ALA A 917 17.69 64.53 15.85
CA ALA A 917 17.93 64.97 14.49
C ALA A 917 19.02 64.15 13.77
N LYS A 918 20.08 63.74 14.48
CA LYS A 918 21.13 62.85 13.93
C LYS A 918 20.59 61.45 13.63
N LEU A 919 19.80 60.88 14.55
CA LEU A 919 19.20 59.55 14.36
C LEU A 919 18.22 59.55 13.18
N HIS A 920 17.44 60.62 13.03
CA HIS A 920 16.47 60.73 11.93
C HIS A 920 17.15 60.80 10.55
N LYS A 921 18.31 61.48 10.45
CA LYS A 921 19.12 61.47 9.23
C LYS A 921 19.67 60.08 8.89
N GLN A 922 20.12 59.32 9.89
CA GLN A 922 20.59 57.94 9.68
C GLN A 922 19.48 57.01 9.21
N ILE A 923 18.28 57.11 9.80
CA ILE A 923 17.12 56.31 9.37
C ILE A 923 16.78 56.55 7.91
N ASN A 924 16.80 57.82 7.45
CA ASN A 924 16.50 58.14 6.07
C ASN A 924 17.57 57.62 5.10
N PHE A 925 18.85 57.70 5.48
CA PHE A 925 19.95 57.11 4.70
C PHE A 925 19.80 55.59 4.52
N TYR A 926 19.48 54.85 5.59
CA TYR A 926 19.27 53.40 5.49
C TYR A 926 18.01 53.03 4.69
N LYS A 927 16.96 53.85 4.75
CA LYS A 927 15.76 53.65 3.90
C LYS A 927 16.09 53.77 2.42
N GLU A 928 16.91 54.73 2.02
CA GLU A 928 17.36 54.87 0.64
C GLU A 928 18.24 53.69 0.19
N GLN A 929 19.13 53.19 1.06
CA GLN A 929 19.91 51.99 0.74
C GLN A 929 19.08 50.73 0.57
N ASN A 930 18.05 50.53 1.41
CA ASN A 930 17.17 49.36 1.29
C ASN A 930 16.41 49.37 -0.04
N VAL A 931 15.94 50.53 -0.51
CA VAL A 931 15.28 50.66 -1.81
C VAL A 931 16.22 50.29 -2.97
N ASN A 932 17.50 50.67 -2.89
CA ASN A 932 18.48 50.30 -3.92
C ASN A 932 18.80 48.80 -3.90
N LEU A 933 18.86 48.17 -2.73
CA LEU A 933 19.06 46.73 -2.60
C LEU A 933 17.86 45.94 -3.15
N ASP A 934 16.62 46.39 -2.87
CA ASP A 934 15.41 45.76 -3.41
C ASP A 934 15.37 45.79 -4.95
N GLN A 935 15.83 46.88 -5.56
CA GLN A 935 15.97 46.98 -7.02
C GLN A 935 17.04 46.05 -7.59
N ALA A 936 18.17 45.88 -6.90
CA ALA A 936 19.21 44.94 -7.30
C ALA A 936 18.73 43.48 -7.22
N ILE A 937 17.96 43.13 -6.18
CA ILE A 937 17.36 41.80 -6.01
C ILE A 937 16.39 41.49 -7.16
N GLN A 938 15.57 42.46 -7.57
CA GLN A 938 14.65 42.28 -8.71
C GLN A 938 15.39 42.00 -10.02
N ASN A 939 16.49 42.70 -10.29
CA ASN A 939 17.28 42.50 -11.51
C ASN A 939 17.93 41.11 -11.55
N ILE A 940 18.52 40.66 -10.43
CA ILE A 940 19.12 39.32 -10.33
C ILE A 940 18.07 38.22 -10.52
N ASN A 941 16.84 38.42 -10.03
CA ASN A 941 15.76 37.46 -10.23
C ASN A 941 15.33 37.32 -11.69
N ILE A 942 15.39 38.41 -12.46
CA ILE A 942 15.11 38.39 -13.91
C ILE A 942 16.20 37.59 -14.64
N ASP A 943 17.47 37.79 -14.29
CA ASP A 943 18.60 37.08 -14.90
C ASP A 943 18.58 35.57 -14.59
N VAL A 944 18.22 35.19 -13.36
CA VAL A 944 18.07 33.78 -12.94
C VAL A 944 16.91 33.09 -13.66
N CYS A 945 15.81 33.82 -13.91
CA CYS A 945 14.71 33.31 -14.73
C CYS A 945 15.13 33.12 -16.19
N TYR A 946 15.97 34.02 -16.72
CA TYR A 946 16.48 33.95 -18.09
C TYR A 946 17.41 32.74 -18.30
N LEU A 947 18.25 32.43 -17.32
CA LEU A 947 19.18 31.29 -17.36
C LEU A 947 18.45 29.93 -17.25
N LYS A 948 17.39 29.84 -16.43
CA LYS A 948 16.59 28.61 -16.27
C LYS A 948 15.83 28.19 -17.53
N ILE A 949 15.46 29.14 -18.39
CA ILE A 949 14.74 28.88 -19.65
C ILE A 949 15.65 28.16 -20.68
N HIS A 950 16.97 28.27 -20.56
CA HIS A 950 17.91 27.74 -21.56
C HIS A 950 18.32 26.27 -21.36
N GLU A 951 17.99 25.63 -20.22
CA GLU A 951 18.53 24.30 -19.84
C GLU A 951 17.57 23.09 -20.08
N GLU A 952 16.35 23.26 -20.57
CA GLU A 952 15.29 22.24 -20.44
C GLU A 952 14.82 21.56 -21.75
N HIS A 953 15.60 20.66 -22.38
CA HIS A 953 15.06 19.93 -23.56
C HIS A 953 15.60 18.50 -23.81
N ASP A 954 15.57 17.55 -22.86
CA ASP A 954 15.38 16.07 -23.08
C ASP A 954 16.02 15.20 -21.99
N LEU A 955 15.36 15.08 -20.83
CA LEU A 955 16.00 14.69 -19.56
C LEU A 955 16.39 13.21 -19.36
N ALA A 956 15.84 12.22 -20.04
CA ALA A 956 16.17 10.81 -19.72
C ALA A 956 17.49 10.30 -20.37
N SER A 957 17.73 10.64 -21.64
CA SER A 957 19.03 10.40 -22.28
C SER A 957 20.07 11.40 -21.75
N LYS A 958 19.63 12.63 -21.43
CA LYS A 958 20.47 13.65 -20.83
C LYS A 958 20.79 13.39 -19.37
N GLU A 959 20.02 12.65 -18.59
CA GLU A 959 20.40 12.29 -17.21
C GLU A 959 21.53 11.28 -17.22
N LYS A 960 21.51 10.34 -18.17
CA LYS A 960 22.62 9.40 -18.38
C LYS A 960 23.86 10.14 -18.90
N GLU A 961 23.70 11.02 -19.89
CA GLU A 961 24.78 11.89 -20.37
C GLU A 961 25.23 12.91 -19.32
N MET A 962 24.36 13.38 -18.43
CA MET A 962 24.68 14.26 -17.30
C MET A 962 25.41 13.51 -16.21
N VAL A 963 25.06 12.26 -15.93
CA VAL A 963 25.82 11.40 -15.02
C VAL A 963 27.19 11.10 -15.62
N ASP A 964 27.26 10.78 -16.92
CA ASP A 964 28.54 10.58 -17.62
C ASP A 964 29.34 11.89 -17.68
N ALA A 965 28.71 13.04 -17.93
CA ALA A 965 29.34 14.35 -17.92
C ALA A 965 29.76 14.78 -16.51
N ARG A 966 28.98 14.44 -15.47
CA ARG A 966 29.31 14.68 -14.06
C ARG A 966 30.46 13.79 -13.60
N MET A 967 30.45 12.52 -13.97
CA MET A 967 31.55 11.58 -13.72
C MET A 967 32.82 12.06 -14.43
N ASN A 968 32.71 12.46 -15.69
CA ASN A 968 33.81 13.06 -16.44
C ASN A 968 34.27 14.40 -15.84
N ALA A 969 33.36 15.22 -15.31
CA ALA A 969 33.69 16.47 -14.64
C ALA A 969 34.39 16.23 -13.29
N LEU A 970 33.97 15.21 -12.53
CA LEU A 970 34.63 14.77 -11.30
C LEU A 970 36.02 14.22 -11.60
N LEU A 971 36.17 13.37 -12.62
CA LEU A 971 37.46 12.86 -13.06
C LEU A 971 38.38 13.98 -13.56
N ARG A 972 37.86 14.91 -14.37
CA ARG A 972 38.61 16.10 -14.82
C ARG A 972 39.02 16.98 -13.64
N ARG A 973 38.13 17.22 -12.69
CA ARG A 973 38.42 18.02 -11.49
C ARG A 973 39.42 17.32 -10.58
N SER A 974 39.31 16.00 -10.40
CA SER A 974 40.30 15.19 -9.68
C SER A 974 41.67 15.28 -10.34
N ASN A 975 41.74 15.16 -11.67
CA ASN A 975 42.97 15.35 -12.42
C ASN A 975 43.51 16.78 -12.28
N LEU A 976 42.64 17.79 -12.28
CA LEU A 976 43.04 19.19 -12.04
C LEU A 976 43.53 19.42 -10.61
N ILE A 977 42.91 18.80 -9.60
CA ILE A 977 43.37 18.85 -8.21
C ILE A 977 44.73 18.16 -8.10
N GLN A 978 44.91 17.01 -8.74
CA GLN A 978 46.21 16.33 -8.82
C GLN A 978 47.26 17.22 -9.49
N GLN A 979 46.93 17.88 -10.60
CA GLN A 979 47.82 18.86 -11.25
C GLN A 979 48.11 20.08 -10.37
N ILE A 980 47.13 20.60 -9.64
CA ILE A 980 47.32 21.70 -8.69
C ILE A 980 48.24 21.25 -7.55
N GLN A 981 48.11 20.01 -7.09
CA GLN A 981 48.98 19.42 -6.08
C GLN A 981 50.40 19.20 -6.58
N GLU A 982 50.57 18.65 -7.80
CA GLU A 982 51.87 18.50 -8.47
C GLU A 982 52.54 19.88 -8.64
N ASN A 983 51.80 20.87 -9.14
CA ASN A 983 52.27 22.25 -9.24
C ASN A 983 52.61 22.85 -7.86
N HIS A 984 51.84 22.54 -6.82
CA HIS A 984 52.10 23.02 -5.47
C HIS A 984 53.37 22.37 -4.88
N GLN A 985 53.58 21.07 -5.11
CA GLN A 985 54.80 20.37 -4.75
C GLN A 985 56.00 20.95 -5.51
N GLU A 986 55.88 21.22 -6.81
CA GLU A 986 56.91 21.91 -7.58
C GLU A 986 57.20 23.30 -7.03
N ILE A 987 56.17 24.08 -6.68
CA ILE A 987 56.34 25.41 -6.07
C ILE A 987 57.05 25.29 -4.72
N LEU A 988 56.71 24.30 -3.89
CA LEU A 988 57.39 24.05 -2.62
C LEU A 988 58.86 23.69 -2.85
N VAL A 989 59.16 22.80 -3.80
CA VAL A 989 60.54 22.46 -4.19
C VAL A 989 61.28 23.73 -4.66
N LEU A 990 60.68 24.52 -5.56
CA LEU A 990 61.26 25.78 -6.03
C LEU A 990 61.44 26.81 -4.91
N GLN A 991 60.52 26.86 -3.93
CA GLN A 991 60.66 27.70 -2.74
C GLN A 991 61.83 27.24 -1.88
N THR A 992 61.97 25.92 -1.65
CA THR A 992 63.13 25.38 -0.92
C THR A 992 64.44 25.61 -1.66
N GLU A 993 64.46 25.48 -2.99
CA GLU A 993 65.62 25.81 -3.82
C GLU A 993 65.95 27.30 -3.77
N LEU A 994 64.93 28.16 -3.81
CA LEU A 994 65.08 29.61 -3.68
C LEU A 994 65.59 29.99 -2.29
N GLU A 995 65.12 29.33 -1.23
CA GLU A 995 65.66 29.50 0.12
C GLU A 995 67.10 29.01 0.23
N LEU A 996 67.45 27.87 -0.36
CA LEU A 996 68.83 27.37 -0.45
C LEU A 996 69.74 28.32 -1.25
N LEU A 997 69.24 28.91 -2.34
CA LEU A 997 69.96 29.91 -3.12
C LEU A 997 70.12 31.23 -2.35
N ARG A 998 69.08 31.66 -1.62
CA ARG A 998 69.18 32.80 -0.69
C ARG A 998 70.23 32.54 0.37
N LEU A 999 70.24 31.36 0.99
CA LEU A 999 71.24 30.92 1.96
C LEU A 999 72.67 30.89 1.36
N LYS A 1000 72.82 30.62 0.06
CA LYS A 1000 74.12 30.74 -0.65
C LYS A 1000 74.55 32.19 -0.89
N THR A 1001 73.62 33.14 -1.01
CA THR A 1001 73.93 34.57 -1.23
C THR A 1001 74.17 35.36 0.06
N TYR A 1002 73.74 34.87 1.22
CA TYR A 1002 74.10 35.44 2.52
C TYR A 1002 75.35 34.77 3.07
N PRO A 1003 76.40 35.51 3.50
CA PRO A 1003 77.51 34.90 4.21
C PRO A 1003 76.99 34.39 5.56
N THR A 1004 76.96 33.07 5.73
CA THR A 1004 76.70 32.43 7.02
C THR A 1004 77.85 32.76 7.97
N PHE A 1005 77.65 33.71 8.89
CA PHE A 1005 78.56 33.95 10.00
C PHE A 1005 78.56 32.72 10.91
N GLN A 1006 79.68 31.99 10.96
CA GLN A 1006 79.89 30.92 11.92
C GLN A 1006 79.94 31.50 13.34
N TYR A 1007 78.82 31.47 14.06
CA TYR A 1007 78.85 31.65 15.51
C TYR A 1007 79.42 30.39 16.14
N LYS A 1008 80.66 30.47 16.65
CA LYS A 1008 81.16 29.53 17.64
C LYS A 1008 80.33 29.71 18.90
N VAL A 1009 79.41 28.79 19.15
CA VAL A 1009 78.80 28.63 20.47
C VAL A 1009 79.92 28.12 21.39
N ILE A 1010 80.33 28.98 22.32
CA ILE A 1010 81.21 28.62 23.42
C ILE A 1010 80.39 27.69 24.32
N ASN A 1011 80.80 26.43 24.41
CA ASN A 1011 80.32 25.50 25.41
C ASN A 1011 80.71 26.05 26.79
N THR A 1012 79.71 26.47 27.57
CA THR A 1012 79.82 26.51 29.03
C THR A 1012 79.26 25.20 29.56
N GLU A 1013 80.11 24.49 30.31
CA GLU A 1013 79.80 23.27 31.07
C GLU A 1013 78.55 23.38 31.96
#